data_AF-K9PMC9-F1
#
_entry.id   AF-K9PMC9-F1
#
_cell.length_a   1.000
_cell.length_b   1.000
_cell.length_c   1.000
_cell.angle_alpha   90.00
_cell.angle_beta   90.00
_cell.angle_gamma   90.00
#
_symmetry.space_group_name_H-M   'P 1'
#
loop_
_entity.id
_entity.type
_entity.pdbx_description
1 polymer ?
#
loop_
_entity_poly.entity_id
_entity_poly.type
_entity_poly.pdbx_seq_one_letter_code
_entity_poly.pdbx_strand_id
1 'polypeptide(L)'
;MPVEIQLSPRYQLRIKENNDLDIPPVQIVASGSNIPHISRIVCTVRGTPKELAARIQDTYKQFNSIIPTKISNLGQLGQYSCQITQTLTEPINCTLLVIVEYFDSDAAGNPAFSMRKHIGASCHLWSPLNIEQQSTQQITKMDTIMNPFQLNNSEKPQNEKAQKRFPGWFALDFGTSNSTVTLFDPIEVPIAEVLPKEQEVRLRDRLSQWLSSPAGVALPDVSASDWEKFIADISKNLEIEPSQLSEVFESDNKERFLEAIRQIELCLGNSDRFRRAVSKKLYQIYHEVFRVPTLESQNLIPVVLDIDRRSTEIKSELEISQIVNLKLRMGREASDNRKKAIAQGTSSSLKEIISRFHHSPKRYFGQDRSFPVILDGKEETINVNELVQAAWGHLIDLTEDYRQRARRRFSEGDFLTAVVTYPTVAPPVVRKEVRELVEKLGIDDVQTAYDEAVSVAIFFLWREFGGNLNIGIESFKTRCRQDGNKWSQNVLVLDIGGGTTDLALIELTLEDKTPFFADNEDRGLGGRYYKLTPKLLGSSGHLQLGGELITLRIFRLLKVAIADFLLTAVTTGDLASEKLEDLINSELNERFLDKGQFKSGSILKCLDKENPEGDAAYKDALDTAEKVLPTRWQQAPQRLQTFYTLWDHAEVAKLKLGQKPPEDSSLLSFTLSEQQISELLTQSAIKYQMRDPQSISVTIDSLQFTRAASSAIKEAIGIAKGLMESRLRHTTQKVDWLILSGKTCNLDLVQHHIYQEFSKSPYFVWNSERITFVLEFTKLATSAGACYAEKLRRLRFDPEESKGLLRKGANQLEINVKNLFYYLPCNFKRKTQSNELLPIFKAGQELYQLAAGEGVAKVRTAWQGIQLTNIIYRQDYEDGDLRLWGSFDGKSLMEKLGMEEGEFLRKIKVQFEIDQTLEFSVLLSQGNPHYLIDVSGIDVGSAISAVTENSALFAEDKLKWNIAIERPEKDLTDGDIAINVIESATVDQPNAYHLVFEIDNNHSQSLQEFHYLRDGSPQPGTGLISKPLPPFPQNSQHTFYVYQTDAQTNTKKWIRIGALSKPDVSTDYPCQYRVTLDNKGILRMHAGEIPYWTSNNQQSLKQAGCVFRAELELQPNEVDKERDPFCGIH
;
A
#
# COMPACT_ATOMS: atom_id res chain seq x y z
N MET A 1 -47.22 6.73 6.83
CA MET A 1 -45.90 6.06 6.98
C MET A 1 -45.68 5.86 8.45
N PRO A 2 -45.20 4.70 8.94
CA PRO A 2 -44.71 4.68 10.29
C PRO A 2 -43.56 5.68 10.43
N VAL A 3 -43.63 6.49 11.47
CA VAL A 3 -42.48 7.23 11.98
C VAL A 3 -41.51 6.21 12.57
N GLU A 4 -40.22 6.34 12.28
CA GLU A 4 -39.15 5.52 12.85
C GLU A 4 -38.25 6.39 13.74
N ILE A 5 -37.85 5.86 14.89
CA ILE A 5 -36.91 6.53 15.81
C ILE A 5 -35.55 5.81 15.67
N GLN A 6 -34.56 6.49 15.10
CA GLN A 6 -33.18 6.01 15.06
C GLN A 6 -32.48 6.43 16.36
N LEU A 7 -32.27 5.44 17.23
CA LEU A 7 -31.64 5.58 18.54
C LEU A 7 -30.90 4.29 18.87
N SER A 8 -29.60 4.37 19.19
CA SER A 8 -28.81 3.20 19.55
C SER A 8 -29.39 2.52 20.81
N PRO A 9 -29.52 1.19 20.86
CA PRO A 9 -30.12 0.49 22.00
C PRO A 9 -29.25 0.52 23.26
N ARG A 10 -27.93 0.74 23.12
CA ARG A 10 -26.98 0.97 24.22
C ARG A 10 -26.04 2.11 23.85
N TYR A 11 -25.70 2.96 24.81
CA TYR A 11 -24.79 4.09 24.60
C TYR A 11 -23.91 4.33 25.83
N GLN A 12 -22.60 4.48 25.62
CA GLN A 12 -21.64 4.74 26.70
C GLN A 12 -21.49 6.25 26.90
N LEU A 13 -21.77 6.75 28.09
CA LEU A 13 -21.63 8.17 28.42
C LEU A 13 -20.16 8.51 28.70
N ARG A 14 -19.64 9.55 28.04
CA ARG A 14 -18.26 10.05 28.18
C ARG A 14 -18.27 11.54 28.51
N ILE A 15 -17.30 11.98 29.31
CA ILE A 15 -17.09 13.39 29.62
C ILE A 15 -16.08 13.94 28.60
N LYS A 16 -16.43 15.02 27.90
CA LYS A 16 -15.55 15.73 26.97
C LYS A 16 -14.61 16.65 27.74
N GLU A 17 -13.51 17.09 27.12
CA GLU A 17 -12.47 17.94 27.74
C GLU A 17 -13.01 19.25 28.36
N ASN A 18 -14.19 19.68 27.97
CA ASN A 18 -14.90 20.87 28.48
C ASN A 18 -15.94 20.56 29.60
N ASN A 19 -15.93 19.35 30.17
CA ASN A 19 -16.91 18.85 31.16
C ASN A 19 -18.35 18.67 30.63
N ASP A 20 -18.56 18.63 29.32
CA ASP A 20 -19.85 18.24 28.74
C ASP A 20 -19.99 16.72 28.66
N LEU A 21 -21.17 16.22 29.02
CA LEU A 21 -21.53 14.82 28.85
C LEU A 21 -21.94 14.54 27.40
N ASP A 22 -21.29 13.58 26.76
CA ASP A 22 -21.70 13.07 25.46
C ASP A 22 -22.94 12.18 25.61
N ILE A 23 -24.05 12.57 24.97
CA ILE A 23 -25.36 11.90 25.07
C ILE A 23 -25.84 11.44 23.68
N PRO A 24 -26.60 10.33 23.58
CA PRO A 24 -26.95 9.77 22.27
C PRO A 24 -27.86 10.69 21.47
N PRO A 25 -27.58 10.94 20.17
CA PRO A 25 -28.49 11.67 19.31
C PRO A 25 -29.78 10.87 19.07
N VAL A 26 -30.92 11.58 18.98
CA VAL A 26 -32.24 11.00 18.66
C VAL A 26 -32.65 11.54 17.29
N GLN A 27 -32.78 10.67 16.31
CA GLN A 27 -33.21 11.01 14.96
C GLN A 27 -34.59 10.43 14.67
N ILE A 28 -35.43 11.21 13.99
CA ILE A 28 -36.78 10.81 13.61
C ILE A 28 -36.90 10.85 12.09
N VAL A 29 -37.31 9.72 11.52
CA VAL A 29 -37.37 9.51 10.07
C VAL A 29 -38.77 9.05 9.68
N ALA A 30 -39.23 9.44 8.49
CA ALA A 30 -40.46 8.92 7.91
C ALA A 30 -40.13 7.71 6.99
N SER A 31 -40.81 6.57 7.16
CA SER A 31 -40.58 5.34 6.37
C SER A 31 -41.80 4.91 5.52
N GLY A 32 -41.69 4.85 4.17
CA GLY A 32 -42.78 4.49 3.21
C GLY A 32 -43.25 5.61 2.23
N SER A 33 -44.55 5.69 1.86
CA SER A 33 -45.09 6.63 0.83
C SER A 33 -46.10 7.73 1.29
N ASN A 34 -46.54 7.73 2.56
CA ASN A 34 -47.46 8.70 3.19
C ASN A 34 -46.80 9.58 4.30
N ILE A 35 -46.69 10.90 4.11
CA ILE A 35 -45.92 11.82 4.98
C ILE A 35 -46.53 12.00 6.39
N PRO A 36 -45.83 11.70 7.49
CA PRO A 36 -46.37 11.85 8.85
C PRO A 36 -46.28 13.28 9.38
N HIS A 37 -47.20 13.62 10.29
CA HIS A 37 -47.25 14.89 11.01
C HIS A 37 -47.06 14.65 12.51
N ILE A 38 -45.96 15.13 13.08
CA ILE A 38 -45.65 14.93 14.49
C ILE A 38 -46.43 15.91 15.35
N SER A 39 -47.12 15.38 16.36
CA SER A 39 -47.82 16.17 17.37
C SER A 39 -47.03 16.31 18.66
N ARG A 40 -46.28 15.26 19.05
CA ARG A 40 -45.55 15.25 20.32
C ARG A 40 -44.31 14.35 20.28
N ILE A 41 -43.24 14.76 20.95
CA ILE A 41 -42.05 13.94 21.23
C ILE A 41 -41.72 14.09 22.72
N VAL A 42 -41.63 12.97 23.42
CA VAL A 42 -41.32 12.90 24.85
C VAL A 42 -40.10 12.04 25.06
N CYS A 43 -39.06 12.62 25.67
CA CYS A 43 -37.88 11.91 26.13
C CYS A 43 -37.96 11.77 27.66
N THR A 44 -37.87 10.55 28.16
CA THR A 44 -37.85 10.24 29.60
C THR A 44 -36.60 9.47 29.93
N VAL A 45 -35.84 9.88 30.95
CA VAL A 45 -34.63 9.16 31.38
C VAL A 45 -34.80 8.70 32.82
N ARG A 46 -34.56 7.41 33.08
CA ARG A 46 -34.68 6.81 34.41
C ARG A 46 -33.47 5.95 34.72
N GLY A 47 -32.97 5.99 35.95
CA GLY A 47 -31.87 5.14 36.40
C GLY A 47 -31.04 5.76 37.50
N THR A 48 -29.85 5.24 37.69
CA THR A 48 -28.89 5.65 38.73
C THR A 48 -27.63 6.26 38.10
N PRO A 49 -27.10 7.38 38.62
CA PRO A 49 -27.68 8.24 39.67
C PRO A 49 -28.93 9.00 39.21
N LYS A 50 -29.94 9.14 40.09
CA LYS A 50 -31.24 9.76 39.74
C LYS A 50 -31.11 11.23 39.31
N GLU A 51 -30.18 11.96 39.92
CA GLU A 51 -29.93 13.37 39.61
C GLU A 51 -29.34 13.54 38.20
N LEU A 52 -28.45 12.63 37.80
CA LEU A 52 -27.88 12.63 36.45
C LEU A 52 -28.93 12.22 35.40
N ALA A 53 -29.76 11.22 35.70
CA ALA A 53 -30.88 10.85 34.84
C ALA A 53 -31.81 12.06 34.57
N ALA A 54 -32.14 12.83 35.60
CA ALA A 54 -32.94 14.06 35.44
C ALA A 54 -32.25 15.09 34.55
N ARG A 55 -30.94 15.34 34.74
CA ARG A 55 -30.17 16.27 33.90
C ARG A 55 -30.09 15.83 32.43
N ILE A 56 -29.85 14.54 32.18
CA ILE A 56 -29.83 14.01 30.81
C ILE A 56 -31.23 14.18 30.17
N GLN A 57 -32.30 13.95 30.93
CA GLN A 57 -33.66 14.14 30.43
C GLN A 57 -33.92 15.59 30.01
N ASP A 58 -33.52 16.57 30.84
CA ASP A 58 -33.71 18.00 30.58
C ASP A 58 -32.89 18.51 29.37
N THR A 59 -31.91 17.70 28.92
CA THR A 59 -31.07 18.03 27.78
C THR A 59 -31.79 17.82 26.43
N TYR A 60 -32.76 16.91 26.38
CA TYR A 60 -33.57 16.68 25.18
C TYR A 60 -34.73 17.67 25.11
N LYS A 61 -34.81 18.48 24.05
CA LYS A 61 -35.96 19.37 23.85
C LYS A 61 -37.21 18.52 23.62
N GLN A 62 -38.16 18.58 24.55
CA GLN A 62 -39.49 18.02 24.31
C GLN A 62 -40.17 18.81 23.19
N PHE A 63 -40.91 18.10 22.34
CA PHE A 63 -41.68 18.72 21.27
C PHE A 63 -43.16 18.50 21.56
N ASN A 64 -43.95 19.56 21.50
CA ASN A 64 -45.40 19.49 21.59
C ASN A 64 -45.99 20.59 20.72
N SER A 65 -46.77 20.21 19.72
CA SER A 65 -47.42 21.15 18.82
C SER A 65 -48.92 20.93 18.78
N ILE A 66 -49.67 22.01 18.96
CA ILE A 66 -51.14 22.03 18.84
C ILE A 66 -51.55 21.75 17.39
N ILE A 67 -50.71 22.15 16.43
CA ILE A 67 -50.87 21.87 14.99
C ILE A 67 -49.77 20.87 14.59
N PRO A 68 -50.09 19.60 14.28
CA PRO A 68 -49.08 18.60 13.93
C PRO A 68 -48.16 19.07 12.79
N THR A 69 -46.85 18.93 12.99
CA THR A 69 -45.83 19.42 12.06
C THR A 69 -45.46 18.34 11.06
N LYS A 70 -45.60 18.65 9.78
CA LYS A 70 -45.21 17.77 8.66
C LYS A 70 -43.69 17.52 8.67
N ILE A 71 -43.29 16.26 8.58
CA ILE A 71 -41.86 15.89 8.45
C ILE A 71 -41.62 15.25 7.08
N SER A 72 -40.93 15.99 6.20
CA SER A 72 -40.57 15.51 4.86
C SER A 72 -39.14 14.97 4.75
N ASN A 73 -38.25 15.28 5.71
CA ASN A 73 -36.83 14.89 5.72
C ASN A 73 -36.40 14.39 7.12
N LEU A 74 -35.22 13.78 7.23
CA LEU A 74 -34.62 13.34 8.50
C LEU A 74 -34.47 14.52 9.48
N GLY A 75 -35.10 14.41 10.66
CA GLY A 75 -35.05 15.44 11.69
C GLY A 75 -34.31 14.94 12.93
N GLN A 76 -33.21 15.60 13.32
CA GLN A 76 -32.55 15.36 14.60
C GLN A 76 -33.23 16.19 15.69
N LEU A 77 -33.60 15.55 16.80
CA LEU A 77 -34.15 16.25 17.94
C LEU A 77 -33.09 17.17 18.55
N GLY A 78 -33.42 18.44 18.76
CA GLY A 78 -32.50 19.41 19.35
C GLY A 78 -32.08 18.99 20.77
N GLN A 79 -30.78 19.02 21.02
CA GLN A 79 -30.17 18.71 22.32
C GLN A 79 -29.42 19.94 22.84
N TYR A 80 -29.50 20.20 24.14
CA TYR A 80 -28.67 21.20 24.81
C TYR A 80 -27.33 20.57 25.26
N SER A 81 -26.37 21.38 25.72
CA SER A 81 -25.15 20.87 26.36
C SER A 81 -25.48 20.39 27.78
N CYS A 82 -25.11 19.15 28.12
CA CYS A 82 -25.26 18.62 29.48
C CYS A 82 -23.95 18.81 30.28
N GLN A 83 -23.79 19.94 30.95
CA GLN A 83 -22.60 20.22 31.75
C GLN A 83 -22.60 19.44 33.07
N ILE A 84 -21.49 18.78 33.38
CA ILE A 84 -21.29 18.10 34.65
C ILE A 84 -20.56 19.03 35.61
N THR A 85 -21.25 19.44 36.68
CA THR A 85 -20.73 20.35 37.71
C THR A 85 -20.06 19.64 38.90
N GLN A 86 -20.20 18.32 38.99
CA GLN A 86 -19.69 17.49 40.09
C GLN A 86 -19.11 16.21 39.52
N THR A 87 -17.99 15.75 40.07
CA THR A 87 -17.37 14.50 39.63
C THR A 87 -18.31 13.34 39.92
N LEU A 88 -18.61 12.57 38.88
CA LEU A 88 -19.44 11.39 38.98
C LEU A 88 -18.67 10.34 39.79
N THR A 89 -19.20 9.91 40.94
CA THR A 89 -18.55 8.94 41.85
C THR A 89 -19.20 7.55 41.83
N GLU A 90 -20.32 7.40 41.12
CA GLU A 90 -21.09 6.15 41.02
C GLU A 90 -21.24 5.70 39.56
N PRO A 91 -21.25 4.38 39.28
CA PRO A 91 -21.48 3.87 37.94
C PRO A 91 -22.84 4.30 37.41
N ILE A 92 -22.87 4.75 36.15
CA ILE A 92 -24.09 5.21 35.52
C ILE A 92 -24.80 4.01 34.89
N ASN A 93 -26.07 3.87 35.23
CA ASN A 93 -26.98 2.90 34.64
C ASN A 93 -28.36 3.56 34.49
N CYS A 94 -28.60 4.15 33.32
CA CYS A 94 -29.84 4.84 32.97
C CYS A 94 -30.47 4.27 31.70
N THR A 95 -31.77 4.48 31.54
CA THR A 95 -32.54 4.14 30.35
C THR A 95 -33.23 5.40 29.86
N LEU A 96 -32.87 5.84 28.65
CA LEU A 96 -33.58 6.85 27.88
C LEU A 96 -34.71 6.15 27.10
N LEU A 97 -35.93 6.64 27.25
CA LEU A 97 -37.11 6.24 26.48
C LEU A 97 -37.60 7.44 25.68
N VAL A 98 -37.70 7.30 24.36
CA VAL A 98 -38.23 8.31 23.45
C VAL A 98 -39.56 7.82 22.92
N ILE A 99 -40.61 8.63 23.04
CA ILE A 99 -41.95 8.36 22.50
C ILE A 99 -42.33 9.48 21.54
N VAL A 100 -42.77 9.13 20.34
CA VAL A 100 -43.23 10.06 19.31
C VAL A 100 -44.70 9.80 19.01
N GLU A 101 -45.55 10.81 19.17
CA GLU A 101 -46.96 10.80 18.78
C GLU A 101 -47.15 11.56 17.45
N TYR A 102 -47.77 10.93 16.46
CA TYR A 102 -47.93 11.48 15.12
C TYR A 102 -49.28 11.10 14.48
N PHE A 103 -49.61 11.79 13.39
CA PHE A 103 -50.75 11.52 12.53
C PHE A 103 -50.25 11.21 11.11
N ASP A 104 -50.91 10.30 10.41
CA ASP A 104 -50.69 10.10 8.98
C ASP A 104 -51.30 11.25 8.16
N SER A 105 -50.86 11.47 6.92
CA SER A 105 -51.55 12.40 6.02
C SER A 105 -52.82 11.78 5.43
N ASP A 106 -53.84 12.61 5.19
CA ASP A 106 -54.98 12.31 4.34
C ASP A 106 -54.63 12.41 2.84
N ALA A 107 -55.61 12.16 1.96
CA ALA A 107 -55.41 12.22 0.51
C ALA A 107 -55.02 13.62 -0.02
N ALA A 108 -55.24 14.68 0.76
CA ALA A 108 -54.85 16.05 0.44
C ALA A 108 -53.50 16.45 1.08
N GLY A 109 -52.85 15.56 1.82
CA GLY A 109 -51.56 15.81 2.48
C GLY A 109 -51.65 16.50 3.85
N ASN A 110 -52.87 16.63 4.42
CA ASN A 110 -53.13 17.23 5.73
C ASN A 110 -53.15 16.17 6.83
N PRO A 111 -52.88 16.50 8.11
CA PRO A 111 -52.92 15.51 9.19
C PRO A 111 -54.32 14.92 9.36
N ALA A 112 -54.43 13.59 9.24
CA ALA A 112 -55.67 12.85 9.48
C ALA A 112 -55.94 12.72 10.98
N PHE A 113 -56.63 13.70 11.56
CA PHE A 113 -56.93 13.75 13.01
C PHE A 113 -57.82 12.61 13.54
N SER A 114 -58.35 11.75 12.67
CA SER A 114 -59.20 10.61 13.02
C SER A 114 -58.45 9.50 13.78
N MET A 115 -57.12 9.38 13.63
CA MET A 115 -56.34 8.33 14.27
C MET A 115 -54.94 8.82 14.66
N ARG A 116 -54.71 9.04 15.96
CA ARG A 116 -53.39 9.33 16.51
C ARG A 116 -52.58 8.04 16.67
N LYS A 117 -51.33 8.05 16.21
CA LYS A 117 -50.37 6.95 16.35
C LYS A 117 -49.24 7.33 17.28
N HIS A 118 -48.60 6.33 17.88
CA HIS A 118 -47.39 6.53 18.68
C HIS A 118 -46.36 5.42 18.39
N ILE A 119 -45.08 5.76 18.55
CA ILE A 119 -43.96 4.82 18.50
C ILE A 119 -42.97 5.15 19.62
N GLY A 120 -42.28 4.15 20.16
CA GLY A 120 -41.26 4.34 21.19
C GLY A 120 -39.97 3.57 20.89
N ALA A 121 -38.85 4.13 21.33
CA ALA A 121 -37.53 3.50 21.29
C ALA A 121 -36.79 3.77 22.61
N SER A 122 -35.96 2.81 23.04
CA SER A 122 -35.20 2.92 24.29
C SER A 122 -33.71 2.72 24.08
N CYS A 123 -32.91 3.49 24.81
CA CYS A 123 -31.45 3.39 24.87
C CYS A 123 -30.99 3.19 26.31
N HIS A 124 -30.15 2.19 26.54
CA HIS A 124 -29.48 1.98 27.81
C HIS A 124 -28.16 2.77 27.87
N LEU A 125 -28.14 3.78 28.74
CA LEU A 125 -27.01 4.66 28.99
C LEU A 125 -26.16 4.08 30.14
N TRP A 126 -24.87 3.88 29.89
CA TRP A 126 -23.99 3.32 30.91
C TRP A 126 -22.62 3.98 30.93
N SER A 127 -21.96 3.94 32.08
CA SER A 127 -20.56 4.35 32.22
C SER A 127 -19.88 3.56 33.34
N PRO A 128 -18.73 2.93 33.09
CA PRO A 128 -17.96 2.23 34.13
C PRO A 128 -17.12 3.27 34.89
N LEU A 129 -17.38 3.50 36.17
CA LEU A 129 -16.63 4.53 36.90
C LEU A 129 -15.43 3.95 37.65
N ASN A 130 -14.25 4.36 37.19
CA ASN A 130 -13.00 4.49 37.95
C ASN A 130 -12.18 5.61 37.28
N ILE A 131 -12.38 6.85 37.72
CA ILE A 131 -11.49 7.97 37.43
C ILE A 131 -11.13 8.56 38.80
N GLU A 132 -9.96 8.21 39.30
CA GLU A 132 -9.32 9.01 40.33
C GLU A 132 -9.16 10.43 39.77
N GLN A 133 -9.74 11.40 40.47
CA GLN A 133 -9.44 12.80 40.26
C GLN A 133 -7.93 12.99 40.45
N GLN A 134 -7.20 13.30 39.39
CA GLN A 134 -5.92 14.03 39.52
C GLN A 134 -6.24 15.42 40.07
N SER A 135 -6.42 15.48 41.38
CA SER A 135 -6.51 16.71 42.14
C SER A 135 -5.10 17.24 42.39
N THR A 136 -4.96 18.50 42.06
CA THR A 136 -3.82 19.39 42.24
C THR A 136 -3.61 19.68 43.74
N GLN A 137 -2.35 19.68 44.20
CA GLN A 137 -1.73 20.33 45.38
C GLN A 137 -0.70 19.35 46.02
N GLN A 138 0.55 19.68 46.34
CA GLN A 138 1.18 20.93 46.74
C GLN A 138 2.70 20.84 46.49
N ILE A 139 3.29 21.98 46.12
CA ILE A 139 4.74 22.18 45.93
C ILE A 139 5.43 22.19 47.29
N THR A 140 6.47 21.38 47.46
CA THR A 140 7.61 21.71 48.34
C THR A 140 8.92 21.41 47.61
N LYS A 141 9.70 22.47 47.43
CA LYS A 141 11.00 22.54 46.73
C LYS A 141 12.10 21.79 47.50
N MET A 142 12.92 20.99 46.81
CA MET A 142 14.37 21.24 46.63
C MET A 142 15.02 20.13 45.76
N ASP A 143 15.57 20.56 44.61
CA ASP A 143 16.77 20.14 43.87
C ASP A 143 17.12 18.62 43.80
N THR A 144 17.36 17.94 42.67
CA THR A 144 18.13 18.34 41.47
C THR A 144 18.04 17.23 40.38
N ILE A 145 18.11 17.62 39.08
CA ILE A 145 18.54 16.87 37.86
C ILE A 145 17.51 16.04 37.04
N MET A 146 16.86 16.77 36.12
CA MET A 146 16.58 16.55 34.68
C MET A 146 16.14 15.19 34.07
N ASN A 147 15.00 15.24 33.36
CA ASN A 147 14.79 14.56 32.07
C ASN A 147 13.87 15.42 31.16
N PRO A 148 14.21 15.72 29.88
CA PRO A 148 13.52 16.70 29.04
C PRO A 148 12.49 16.07 28.09
N PHE A 149 11.23 15.94 28.55
CA PHE A 149 10.05 15.84 27.71
C PHE A 149 8.93 16.66 28.36
N GLN A 150 8.99 17.98 28.18
CA GLN A 150 7.86 18.86 28.40
C GLN A 150 7.73 19.75 27.18
N LEU A 151 6.61 19.60 26.46
CA LEU A 151 6.14 20.57 25.48
C LEU A 151 6.04 21.93 26.16
N ASN A 152 6.83 22.89 25.67
CA ASN A 152 6.65 24.29 25.98
C ASN A 152 5.35 24.77 25.31
N ASN A 153 4.25 24.74 26.05
CA ASN A 153 3.11 25.61 25.76
C ASN A 153 3.56 27.05 26.05
N SER A 154 3.99 27.74 24.99
CA SER A 154 4.06 29.20 25.02
C SER A 154 2.65 29.73 24.86
N GLU A 155 2.17 30.42 25.90
CA GLU A 155 0.93 31.19 25.86
C GLU A 155 0.96 32.16 24.68
N LYS A 156 0.17 31.88 23.64
CA LYS A 156 -0.26 32.87 22.65
C LYS A 156 -1.72 33.26 22.94
N PRO A 157 -2.11 34.53 22.73
CA PRO A 157 -3.39 35.03 23.19
C PRO A 157 -4.56 34.36 22.46
N GLN A 158 -5.60 34.03 23.24
CA GLN A 158 -6.90 33.54 22.78
C GLN A 158 -7.47 34.39 21.64
N ASN A 159 -7.35 33.93 20.39
CA ASN A 159 -8.21 34.30 19.28
C ASN A 159 -8.01 33.43 18.01
N GLU A 160 -7.80 32.12 18.16
CA GLU A 160 -7.80 31.21 17.00
C GLU A 160 -9.16 30.54 16.86
N LYS A 161 -9.86 30.87 15.77
CA LYS A 161 -11.01 30.09 15.28
C LYS A 161 -10.59 28.62 15.23
N ALA A 162 -11.43 27.71 15.74
CA ALA A 162 -11.21 26.28 15.59
C ALA A 162 -10.89 25.98 14.10
N GLN A 163 -9.65 25.55 13.83
CA GLN A 163 -9.20 25.23 12.48
C GLN A 163 -10.11 24.14 11.93
N LYS A 164 -10.81 24.45 10.84
CA LYS A 164 -11.69 23.52 10.15
C LYS A 164 -10.81 22.43 9.55
N ARG A 165 -11.16 21.15 9.76
CA ARG A 165 -10.38 20.01 9.27
C ARG A 165 -10.92 19.54 7.93
N PHE A 166 -10.03 19.25 6.98
CA PHE A 166 -10.41 18.62 5.73
C PHE A 166 -10.88 17.18 6.00
N PRO A 167 -12.10 16.79 5.56
CA PRO A 167 -12.64 15.45 5.84
C PRO A 167 -12.03 14.32 5.00
N GLY A 168 -11.28 14.65 3.95
CA GLY A 168 -10.63 13.70 3.05
C GLY A 168 -9.13 13.51 3.33
N TRP A 169 -8.42 12.97 2.34
CA TRP A 169 -6.97 12.77 2.39
C TRP A 169 -6.38 12.83 0.98
N PHE A 170 -5.05 12.91 0.87
CA PHE A 170 -4.35 12.81 -0.40
C PHE A 170 -3.34 11.67 -0.38
N ALA A 171 -3.02 11.15 -1.56
CA ALA A 171 -1.97 10.16 -1.76
C ALA A 171 -0.88 10.72 -2.67
N LEU A 172 0.38 10.61 -2.23
CA LEU A 172 1.55 11.09 -2.95
C LEU A 172 2.36 9.93 -3.51
N ASP A 173 2.66 10.00 -4.80
CA ASP A 173 3.67 9.16 -5.45
C ASP A 173 4.84 10.03 -5.93
N PHE A 174 5.94 9.97 -5.18
CA PHE A 174 7.20 10.54 -5.61
C PHE A 174 7.92 9.59 -6.57
N GLY A 175 8.16 10.05 -7.79
CA GLY A 175 9.01 9.30 -8.74
C GLY A 175 10.39 9.89 -8.92
N THR A 176 11.29 9.11 -9.50
CA THR A 176 12.64 9.55 -9.86
C THR A 176 12.63 10.61 -10.98
N SER A 177 11.66 10.56 -11.90
CA SER A 177 11.57 11.51 -13.01
C SER A 177 10.29 12.35 -13.01
N ASN A 178 9.17 11.80 -12.55
CA ASN A 178 7.89 12.51 -12.41
C ASN A 178 7.18 12.11 -11.12
N SER A 179 6.28 12.96 -10.62
CA SER A 179 5.49 12.73 -9.41
C SER A 179 4.01 13.00 -9.66
N THR A 180 3.13 12.35 -8.89
CA THR A 180 1.67 12.53 -8.97
C THR A 180 1.03 12.61 -7.59
N VAL A 181 -0.14 13.25 -7.54
CA VAL A 181 -0.98 13.33 -6.34
C VAL A 181 -2.43 13.02 -6.69
N THR A 182 -3.08 12.19 -5.88
CA THR A 182 -4.52 11.94 -5.96
C THR A 182 -5.19 12.32 -4.66
N LEU A 183 -6.23 13.15 -4.75
CA LEU A 183 -7.04 13.61 -3.62
C LEU A 183 -8.30 12.76 -3.49
N PHE A 184 -8.66 12.35 -2.28
CA PHE A 184 -10.00 11.87 -1.95
C PHE A 184 -10.78 12.99 -1.24
N ASP A 185 -11.93 13.39 -1.78
CA ASP A 185 -12.81 14.41 -1.18
C ASP A 185 -14.26 13.91 -1.07
N PRO A 186 -14.80 13.69 0.15
CA PRO A 186 -16.14 13.16 0.33
C PRO A 186 -17.27 14.18 0.09
N ILE A 187 -16.98 15.40 -0.37
CA ILE A 187 -17.96 16.51 -0.46
C ILE A 187 -19.23 16.17 -1.27
N GLU A 188 -19.07 15.56 -2.44
CA GLU A 188 -20.17 15.21 -3.34
C GLU A 188 -20.05 13.72 -3.67
N VAL A 189 -21.17 13.01 -3.72
CA VAL A 189 -21.22 11.64 -4.24
C VAL A 189 -21.93 11.70 -5.59
N PRO A 190 -21.19 11.67 -6.71
CA PRO A 190 -21.80 11.77 -8.03
C PRO A 190 -22.65 10.53 -8.33
N ILE A 191 -23.92 10.74 -8.69
CA ILE A 191 -24.82 9.68 -9.15
C ILE A 191 -24.79 9.67 -10.68
N ALA A 192 -24.29 8.58 -11.27
CA ALA A 192 -24.33 8.40 -12.71
C ALA A 192 -25.78 8.13 -13.15
N GLU A 193 -26.31 8.98 -14.03
CA GLU A 193 -27.64 8.77 -14.65
C GLU A 193 -27.60 7.70 -15.75
N VAL A 194 -26.47 7.58 -16.48
CA VAL A 194 -26.28 6.64 -17.60
C VAL A 194 -25.00 5.82 -17.41
N LEU A 195 -23.85 6.48 -17.53
CA LEU A 195 -22.52 5.93 -17.25
C LEU A 195 -21.77 6.93 -16.35
N PRO A 196 -20.74 6.46 -15.62
CA PRO A 196 -19.75 7.37 -15.04
C PRO A 196 -19.21 8.31 -16.12
N LYS A 197 -19.03 9.58 -15.76
CA LYS A 197 -18.71 10.67 -16.71
C LYS A 197 -17.49 10.35 -17.57
N GLU A 198 -16.45 9.76 -16.99
CA GLU A 198 -15.21 9.41 -17.70
C GLU A 198 -15.45 8.34 -18.78
N GLN A 199 -16.31 7.37 -18.49
CA GLN A 199 -16.71 6.34 -19.44
C GLN A 199 -17.64 6.92 -20.52
N GLU A 200 -18.58 7.78 -20.14
CA GLU A 200 -19.46 8.47 -21.10
C GLU A 200 -18.64 9.31 -22.10
N VAL A 201 -17.69 10.12 -21.60
CA VAL A 201 -16.80 10.94 -22.44
C VAL A 201 -15.98 10.06 -23.39
N ARG A 202 -15.40 8.95 -22.91
CA ARG A 202 -14.67 8.02 -23.78
C ARG A 202 -15.58 7.38 -24.83
N LEU A 203 -16.79 7.00 -24.46
CA LEU A 203 -17.74 6.37 -25.38
C LEU A 203 -18.14 7.33 -26.49
N ARG A 204 -18.44 8.57 -26.14
CA ARG A 204 -18.74 9.66 -27.08
C ARG A 204 -17.58 9.88 -28.05
N ASP A 205 -16.37 10.04 -27.54
CA ASP A 205 -15.16 10.26 -28.36
C ASP A 205 -14.93 9.10 -29.34
N ARG A 206 -14.99 7.85 -28.86
CA ARG A 206 -14.77 6.67 -29.71
C ARG A 206 -15.85 6.43 -30.75
N LEU A 207 -17.12 6.64 -30.40
CA LEU A 207 -18.21 6.54 -31.38
C LEU A 207 -18.12 7.67 -32.41
N SER A 208 -17.82 8.90 -32.00
CA SER A 208 -17.61 10.03 -32.90
C SER A 208 -16.48 9.76 -33.90
N GLN A 209 -15.30 9.33 -33.40
CA GLN A 209 -14.15 8.97 -34.23
C GLN A 209 -14.46 7.82 -35.20
N TRP A 210 -15.18 6.79 -34.74
CA TRP A 210 -15.50 5.64 -35.58
C TRP A 210 -16.49 5.99 -36.68
N LEU A 211 -17.56 6.73 -36.37
CA LEU A 211 -18.60 7.10 -37.35
C LEU A 211 -18.13 8.17 -38.35
N SER A 212 -17.15 8.99 -37.98
CA SER A 212 -16.50 9.95 -38.89
C SER A 212 -15.36 9.35 -39.74
N SER A 213 -14.98 8.10 -39.49
CA SER A 213 -13.89 7.45 -40.23
C SER A 213 -14.32 7.06 -41.66
N PRO A 214 -13.42 7.17 -42.66
CA PRO A 214 -13.65 6.63 -44.00
C PRO A 214 -13.94 5.12 -43.96
N ALA A 215 -14.77 4.61 -44.88
CA ALA A 215 -15.22 3.20 -44.87
C ALA A 215 -14.08 2.19 -44.74
N GLY A 216 -12.99 2.39 -45.50
CA GLY A 216 -11.82 1.50 -45.48
C GLY A 216 -11.03 1.49 -44.17
N VAL A 217 -11.21 2.51 -43.33
CA VAL A 217 -10.64 2.60 -41.97
C VAL A 217 -11.64 2.11 -40.92
N ALA A 218 -12.92 2.48 -41.07
CA ALA A 218 -13.98 2.15 -40.13
C ALA A 218 -14.27 0.64 -40.09
N LEU A 219 -14.37 0.00 -41.27
CA LEU A 219 -14.61 -1.43 -41.45
C LEU A 219 -13.89 -1.93 -42.72
N PRO A 220 -12.58 -2.27 -42.65
CA PRO A 220 -11.78 -2.66 -43.82
C PRO A 220 -12.33 -3.87 -44.61
N ASP A 221 -13.03 -4.78 -43.94
CA ASP A 221 -13.53 -6.03 -44.51
C ASP A 221 -14.96 -5.92 -45.10
N VAL A 222 -15.48 -4.71 -45.25
CA VAL A 222 -16.87 -4.41 -45.63
C VAL A 222 -16.91 -3.47 -46.84
N SER A 223 -17.97 -3.56 -47.67
CA SER A 223 -18.12 -2.67 -48.83
C SER A 223 -18.38 -1.23 -48.39
N ALA A 224 -17.79 -0.25 -49.11
CA ALA A 224 -18.01 1.16 -48.81
C ALA A 224 -19.49 1.55 -48.87
N SER A 225 -20.25 0.95 -49.80
CA SER A 225 -21.69 1.17 -49.94
C SER A 225 -22.50 0.70 -48.73
N ASP A 226 -22.11 -0.41 -48.09
CA ASP A 226 -22.81 -0.89 -46.89
C ASP A 226 -22.56 0.04 -45.70
N TRP A 227 -21.34 0.56 -45.57
CA TRP A 227 -20.99 1.55 -44.54
C TRP A 227 -21.72 2.87 -44.75
N GLU A 228 -21.69 3.42 -45.97
CA GLU A 228 -22.39 4.66 -46.30
C GLU A 228 -23.90 4.54 -46.09
N LYS A 229 -24.49 3.39 -46.46
CA LYS A 229 -25.90 3.10 -46.18
C LYS A 229 -26.20 3.07 -44.69
N PHE A 230 -25.35 2.43 -43.88
CA PHE A 230 -25.50 2.38 -42.43
C PHE A 230 -25.49 3.77 -41.80
N ILE A 231 -24.55 4.63 -42.21
CA ILE A 231 -24.48 6.03 -41.75
C ILE A 231 -25.72 6.81 -42.19
N ALA A 232 -26.18 6.64 -43.44
CA ALA A 232 -27.37 7.30 -43.95
C ALA A 232 -28.65 6.87 -43.21
N ASP A 233 -28.79 5.57 -42.91
CA ASP A 233 -29.95 5.01 -42.19
C ASP A 233 -30.01 5.55 -40.74
N ILE A 234 -28.88 5.59 -40.03
CA ILE A 234 -28.81 6.21 -38.68
C ILE A 234 -29.17 7.68 -38.75
N SER A 235 -28.56 8.43 -39.68
CA SER A 235 -28.73 9.89 -39.78
C SER A 235 -30.17 10.26 -40.13
N LYS A 236 -30.81 9.48 -41.01
CA LYS A 236 -32.23 9.61 -41.33
C LYS A 236 -33.12 9.40 -40.11
N ASN A 237 -32.84 8.38 -39.29
CA ASN A 237 -33.63 8.10 -38.08
C ASN A 237 -33.43 9.14 -36.97
N LEU A 238 -32.28 9.82 -36.96
CA LEU A 238 -31.96 10.91 -36.04
C LEU A 238 -32.33 12.30 -36.60
N GLU A 239 -32.94 12.36 -37.79
CA GLU A 239 -33.33 13.60 -38.49
C GLU A 239 -32.19 14.60 -38.67
N ILE A 240 -31.00 14.11 -39.08
CA ILE A 240 -29.79 14.91 -39.32
C ILE A 240 -29.11 14.57 -40.63
N GLU A 241 -28.25 15.47 -41.10
CA GLU A 241 -27.37 15.20 -42.23
C GLU A 241 -26.26 14.20 -41.83
N PRO A 242 -25.86 13.26 -42.70
CA PRO A 242 -24.78 12.29 -42.44
C PRO A 242 -23.47 12.92 -41.97
N SER A 243 -23.14 14.10 -42.49
CA SER A 243 -21.94 14.85 -42.10
C SER A 243 -21.95 15.37 -40.66
N GLN A 244 -23.13 15.44 -40.04
CA GLN A 244 -23.33 15.96 -38.67
C GLN A 244 -23.52 14.83 -37.65
N LEU A 245 -23.42 13.56 -38.05
CA LEU A 245 -23.63 12.43 -37.15
C LEU A 245 -22.62 12.41 -35.98
N SER A 246 -21.38 12.80 -36.22
CA SER A 246 -20.36 12.93 -35.17
C SER A 246 -20.70 13.99 -34.13
N GLU A 247 -21.33 15.11 -34.54
CA GLU A 247 -21.71 16.22 -33.66
C GLU A 247 -22.71 15.79 -32.58
N VAL A 248 -23.53 14.76 -32.84
CA VAL A 248 -24.45 14.18 -31.85
C VAL A 248 -23.70 13.69 -30.61
N PHE A 249 -22.54 13.07 -30.82
CA PHE A 249 -21.70 12.52 -29.76
C PHE A 249 -20.87 13.61 -29.05
N GLU A 250 -20.58 14.72 -29.74
CA GLU A 250 -19.89 15.89 -29.17
C GLU A 250 -20.80 16.78 -28.31
N SER A 251 -22.12 16.67 -28.47
CA SER A 251 -23.09 17.42 -27.67
C SER A 251 -23.34 16.81 -26.28
N ASP A 252 -23.52 17.64 -25.25
CA ASP A 252 -23.89 17.20 -23.89
C ASP A 252 -25.36 16.71 -23.77
N ASN A 253 -26.09 16.55 -24.89
CA ASN A 253 -27.47 16.08 -24.88
C ASN A 253 -27.52 14.55 -24.66
N LYS A 254 -27.86 14.13 -23.45
CA LYS A 254 -27.90 12.71 -23.05
C LYS A 254 -28.97 11.88 -23.76
N GLU A 255 -30.17 12.44 -23.94
CA GLU A 255 -31.27 11.73 -24.61
C GLU A 255 -30.92 11.45 -26.07
N ARG A 256 -30.38 12.46 -26.76
CA ARG A 256 -29.96 12.32 -28.16
C ARG A 256 -28.80 11.34 -28.32
N PHE A 257 -27.88 11.32 -27.36
CA PHE A 257 -26.78 10.36 -27.31
C PHE A 257 -27.27 8.92 -27.16
N LEU A 258 -28.16 8.66 -26.20
CA LEU A 258 -28.73 7.33 -25.99
C LEU A 258 -29.55 6.85 -27.20
N GLU A 259 -30.32 7.76 -27.80
CA GLU A 259 -31.06 7.46 -29.02
C GLU A 259 -30.12 7.13 -30.18
N ALA A 260 -28.99 7.83 -30.33
CA ALA A 260 -28.00 7.52 -31.34
C ALA A 260 -27.38 6.13 -31.15
N ILE A 261 -27.06 5.73 -29.90
CA ILE A 261 -26.61 4.37 -29.60
C ILE A 261 -27.69 3.34 -29.99
N ARG A 262 -28.95 3.61 -29.64
CA ARG A 262 -30.07 2.74 -30.02
C ARG A 262 -30.17 2.59 -31.55
N GLN A 263 -30.02 3.67 -32.30
CA GLN A 263 -30.08 3.64 -33.76
C GLN A 263 -28.92 2.86 -34.38
N ILE A 264 -27.70 2.96 -33.82
CA ILE A 264 -26.56 2.15 -34.24
C ILE A 264 -26.89 0.65 -34.16
N GLU A 265 -27.54 0.22 -33.07
CA GLU A 265 -27.90 -1.19 -32.86
C GLU A 265 -29.07 -1.64 -33.75
N LEU A 266 -30.04 -0.76 -34.02
CA LEU A 266 -31.19 -1.06 -34.89
C LEU A 266 -30.83 -1.07 -36.38
N CYS A 267 -29.88 -0.24 -36.82
CA CYS A 267 -29.53 -0.07 -38.24
C CYS A 267 -28.53 -1.12 -38.76
N LEU A 268 -28.16 -2.14 -37.97
CA LEU A 268 -27.18 -3.18 -38.35
C LEU A 268 -27.57 -4.00 -39.61
N GLY A 269 -28.81 -3.86 -40.09
CA GLY A 269 -29.29 -4.49 -41.33
C GLY A 269 -29.35 -6.02 -41.27
N ASN A 270 -29.63 -6.65 -42.42
CA ASN A 270 -29.79 -8.11 -42.55
C ASN A 270 -28.52 -8.83 -43.04
N SER A 271 -27.45 -8.11 -43.37
CA SER A 271 -26.19 -8.71 -43.84
C SER A 271 -25.41 -9.27 -42.66
N ASP A 272 -25.29 -10.60 -42.58
CA ASP A 272 -24.55 -11.27 -41.50
C ASP A 272 -23.08 -10.85 -41.43
N ARG A 273 -22.44 -10.60 -42.58
CA ARG A 273 -21.04 -10.17 -42.64
C ARG A 273 -20.89 -8.75 -42.08
N PHE A 274 -21.76 -7.83 -42.47
CA PHE A 274 -21.77 -6.45 -41.98
C PHE A 274 -22.03 -6.42 -40.47
N ARG A 275 -23.08 -7.11 -40.03
CA ARG A 275 -23.47 -7.20 -38.62
C ARG A 275 -22.34 -7.73 -37.76
N ARG A 276 -21.68 -8.83 -38.16
CA ARG A 276 -20.51 -9.36 -37.42
C ARG A 276 -19.35 -8.37 -37.34
N ALA A 277 -19.04 -7.67 -38.44
CA ALA A 277 -17.95 -6.70 -38.47
C ALA A 277 -18.23 -5.51 -37.56
N VAL A 278 -19.44 -4.93 -37.64
CA VAL A 278 -19.88 -3.85 -36.75
C VAL A 278 -19.94 -4.31 -35.30
N SER A 279 -20.55 -5.46 -35.00
CA SER A 279 -20.60 -5.99 -33.64
C SER A 279 -19.20 -6.16 -33.06
N LYS A 280 -18.25 -6.73 -33.82
CA LYS A 280 -16.86 -6.85 -33.38
C LYS A 280 -16.25 -5.48 -33.03
N LYS A 281 -16.49 -4.46 -33.85
CA LYS A 281 -15.99 -3.11 -33.63
C LYS A 281 -16.64 -2.42 -32.44
N LEU A 282 -17.96 -2.54 -32.27
CA LEU A 282 -18.69 -2.06 -31.10
C LEU A 282 -18.22 -2.73 -29.82
N TYR A 283 -18.02 -4.05 -29.84
CA TYR A 283 -17.44 -4.76 -28.70
C TYR A 283 -16.05 -4.22 -28.35
N GLN A 284 -15.19 -3.92 -29.34
CA GLN A 284 -13.90 -3.27 -29.09
C GLN A 284 -14.05 -1.89 -28.43
N ILE A 285 -14.97 -1.05 -28.93
CA ILE A 285 -15.24 0.28 -28.36
C ILE A 285 -15.74 0.17 -26.93
N TYR A 286 -16.77 -0.65 -26.69
CA TYR A 286 -17.33 -0.86 -25.35
C TYR A 286 -16.30 -1.44 -24.39
N HIS A 287 -15.49 -2.38 -24.87
CA HIS A 287 -14.43 -2.98 -24.06
C HIS A 287 -13.36 -1.97 -23.63
N GLU A 288 -13.01 -1.02 -24.49
CA GLU A 288 -12.13 0.10 -24.12
C GLU A 288 -12.80 1.02 -23.10
N VAL A 289 -14.05 1.42 -23.36
CA VAL A 289 -14.83 2.34 -22.52
C VAL A 289 -15.00 1.81 -21.09
N PHE A 290 -15.42 0.55 -20.93
CA PHE A 290 -15.66 -0.02 -19.60
C PHE A 290 -14.37 -0.24 -18.79
N ARG A 291 -13.20 -0.16 -19.44
CA ARG A 291 -11.89 -0.18 -18.77
C ARG A 291 -11.37 1.21 -18.43
N VAL A 292 -12.09 2.29 -18.76
CA VAL A 292 -11.75 3.62 -18.26
C VAL A 292 -12.04 3.67 -16.76
N PRO A 293 -11.03 3.97 -15.92
CA PRO A 293 -11.22 4.11 -14.48
C PRO A 293 -12.12 5.31 -14.15
N THR A 294 -13.03 5.12 -13.20
CA THR A 294 -14.11 6.05 -12.86
C THR A 294 -13.77 6.86 -11.62
N LEU A 295 -12.65 7.58 -11.67
CA LEU A 295 -12.01 8.23 -10.52
C LEU A 295 -12.95 9.21 -9.82
N GLU A 296 -13.56 10.14 -10.57
CA GLU A 296 -14.49 11.14 -10.04
C GLU A 296 -15.72 10.45 -9.44
N SER A 297 -16.22 9.35 -10.03
CA SER A 297 -17.34 8.57 -9.47
C SER A 297 -17.05 8.01 -8.07
N GLN A 298 -15.76 7.85 -7.76
CA GLN A 298 -15.25 7.34 -6.50
C GLN A 298 -14.70 8.44 -5.60
N ASN A 299 -14.91 9.71 -5.96
CA ASN A 299 -14.36 10.88 -5.27
C ASN A 299 -12.83 10.91 -5.23
N LEU A 300 -12.19 10.26 -6.20
CA LEU A 300 -10.75 10.30 -6.42
C LEU A 300 -10.46 11.35 -7.49
N ILE A 301 -9.64 12.33 -7.16
CA ILE A 301 -9.43 13.52 -7.98
C ILE A 301 -7.92 13.64 -8.24
N PRO A 302 -7.46 13.32 -9.46
CA PRO A 302 -6.10 13.60 -9.86
C PRO A 302 -5.83 15.09 -9.75
N VAL A 303 -4.80 15.46 -8.99
CA VAL A 303 -4.45 16.86 -8.75
C VAL A 303 -3.68 17.39 -9.95
N VAL A 304 -4.06 18.58 -10.43
CA VAL A 304 -3.31 19.28 -11.49
C VAL A 304 -2.12 20.00 -10.85
N LEU A 305 -0.94 19.39 -10.96
CA LEU A 305 0.30 19.87 -10.33
C LEU A 305 1.04 20.92 -11.17
N ASP A 306 0.93 20.84 -12.51
CA ASP A 306 1.44 21.86 -13.42
C ASP A 306 0.25 22.58 -14.07
N ILE A 307 -0.14 23.70 -13.45
CA ILE A 307 -1.34 24.45 -13.80
C ILE A 307 -1.25 25.06 -15.20
N ASP A 308 -0.07 25.58 -15.56
CA ASP A 308 0.15 26.22 -16.87
C ASP A 308 -0.07 25.23 -18.02
N ARG A 309 0.27 23.95 -17.79
CA ARG A 309 0.10 22.87 -18.77
C ARG A 309 -1.14 22.01 -18.54
N ARG A 310 -1.90 22.27 -17.46
CA ARG A 310 -3.03 21.45 -17.00
C ARG A 310 -2.65 19.96 -16.86
N SER A 311 -1.43 19.69 -16.37
CA SER A 311 -0.91 18.32 -16.21
C SER A 311 -1.09 17.82 -14.79
N THR A 312 -1.53 16.57 -14.65
CA THR A 312 -1.62 15.84 -13.37
C THR A 312 -0.29 15.26 -12.91
N GLU A 313 0.72 15.34 -13.77
CA GLU A 313 2.09 14.95 -13.50
C GLU A 313 3.00 16.18 -13.47
N ILE A 314 3.99 16.16 -12.57
CA ILE A 314 5.06 17.16 -12.50
C ILE A 314 6.42 16.49 -12.57
N LYS A 315 7.40 17.09 -13.27
CA LYS A 315 8.78 16.58 -13.24
C LYS A 315 9.35 16.66 -11.82
N SER A 316 10.14 15.65 -11.43
CA SER A 316 10.73 15.58 -10.08
C SER A 316 11.94 16.49 -9.86
N GLU A 317 12.37 17.23 -10.89
CA GLU A 317 13.50 18.16 -10.83
C GLU A 317 13.23 19.29 -9.84
N LEU A 318 14.21 19.58 -8.99
CA LEU A 318 14.15 20.51 -7.87
C LEU A 318 15.07 21.70 -8.09
N GLU A 319 14.61 22.86 -7.66
CA GLU A 319 15.40 24.09 -7.52
C GLU A 319 15.24 24.63 -6.09
N ILE A 320 16.34 24.73 -5.35
CA ILE A 320 16.34 25.40 -4.05
C ILE A 320 16.18 26.91 -4.29
N SER A 321 15.18 27.48 -3.63
CA SER A 321 14.81 28.90 -3.75
C SER A 321 15.09 29.71 -2.48
N GLN A 322 15.20 29.04 -1.33
CA GLN A 322 15.50 29.66 -0.04
C GLN A 322 16.08 28.60 0.90
N ILE A 323 17.12 28.94 1.65
CA ILE A 323 17.81 28.03 2.58
C ILE A 323 17.20 28.08 3.99
N VAL A 324 17.09 29.27 4.59
CA VAL A 324 16.47 29.45 5.91
C VAL A 324 14.97 29.18 5.82
N ASN A 325 14.46 28.17 6.52
CA ASN A 325 13.15 27.55 6.25
C ASN A 325 13.11 27.05 4.79
N LEU A 326 13.83 25.95 4.53
CA LEU A 326 14.11 25.45 3.18
C LEU A 326 12.85 25.44 2.29
N LYS A 327 12.90 26.20 1.19
CA LYS A 327 11.86 26.21 0.16
C LYS A 327 12.43 25.89 -1.19
N LEU A 328 11.67 25.15 -1.97
CA LEU A 328 12.05 24.75 -3.30
C LEU A 328 10.92 24.91 -4.31
N ARG A 329 11.28 24.80 -5.58
CA ARG A 329 10.36 24.68 -6.71
C ARG A 329 10.57 23.34 -7.40
N MET A 330 9.50 22.81 -8.00
CA MET A 330 9.55 21.56 -8.76
C MET A 330 9.16 21.76 -10.22
N GLY A 331 9.47 20.75 -11.04
CA GLY A 331 8.88 20.62 -12.35
C GLY A 331 9.71 21.21 -13.48
N ARG A 332 9.02 21.56 -14.57
CA ARG A 332 9.69 22.10 -15.76
C ARG A 332 10.23 23.51 -15.53
N GLU A 333 9.65 24.26 -14.60
CA GLU A 333 10.20 25.56 -14.20
C GLU A 333 11.63 25.41 -13.65
N ALA A 334 11.85 24.48 -12.71
CA ALA A 334 13.18 24.18 -12.17
C ALA A 334 14.16 23.73 -13.28
N SER A 335 13.68 22.90 -14.22
CA SER A 335 14.45 22.45 -15.40
C SER A 335 14.90 23.61 -16.29
N ASP A 336 13.96 24.50 -16.64
CA ASP A 336 14.22 25.64 -17.51
C ASP A 336 15.12 26.67 -16.81
N ASN A 337 14.97 26.85 -15.50
CA ASN A 337 15.83 27.71 -14.68
C ASN A 337 17.26 27.16 -14.61
N ARG A 338 17.44 25.85 -14.42
CA ARG A 338 18.77 25.21 -14.48
C ARG A 338 19.45 25.48 -15.82
N LYS A 339 18.74 25.26 -16.93
CA LYS A 339 19.30 25.48 -18.28
C LYS A 339 19.76 26.92 -18.48
N LYS A 340 18.95 27.89 -18.05
CA LYS A 340 19.30 29.32 -18.09
C LYS A 340 20.51 29.62 -17.22
N ALA A 341 20.53 29.11 -15.99
CA ALA A 341 21.63 29.35 -15.05
C ALA A 341 22.95 28.77 -15.56
N ILE A 342 22.94 27.54 -16.10
CA ILE A 342 24.11 26.92 -16.74
C ILE A 342 24.62 27.76 -17.90
N ALA A 343 23.73 28.22 -18.80
CA ALA A 343 24.11 29.00 -19.97
C ALA A 343 24.71 30.39 -19.62
N GLN A 344 24.40 30.94 -18.44
CA GLN A 344 24.88 32.24 -17.97
C GLN A 344 26.08 32.13 -17.00
N GLY A 345 26.45 30.91 -16.58
CA GLY A 345 27.34 30.69 -15.45
C GLY A 345 28.84 30.87 -15.73
N THR A 346 29.54 31.51 -14.78
CA THR A 346 31.01 31.47 -14.63
C THR A 346 31.46 30.31 -13.72
N SER A 347 32.76 30.01 -13.63
CA SER A 347 33.27 28.89 -12.83
C SER A 347 32.88 28.93 -11.34
N SER A 348 32.75 30.12 -10.74
CA SER A 348 32.29 30.27 -9.35
C SER A 348 30.78 30.04 -9.22
N SER A 349 29.97 30.49 -10.17
CA SER A 349 28.52 30.25 -10.16
C SER A 349 28.13 28.82 -10.53
N LEU A 350 29.01 28.05 -11.17
CA LEU A 350 28.73 26.63 -11.48
C LEU A 350 28.67 25.76 -10.23
N LYS A 351 29.47 26.04 -9.20
CA LYS A 351 29.34 25.36 -7.90
C LYS A 351 27.99 25.66 -7.25
N GLU A 352 27.55 26.91 -7.35
CA GLU A 352 26.23 27.35 -6.89
C GLU A 352 25.12 26.58 -7.62
N ILE A 353 25.18 26.51 -8.95
CA ILE A 353 24.22 25.78 -9.78
C ILE A 353 24.16 24.29 -9.39
N ILE A 354 25.30 23.61 -9.25
CA ILE A 354 25.35 22.18 -8.86
C ILE A 354 24.72 21.95 -7.49
N SER A 355 24.90 22.89 -6.56
CA SER A 355 24.37 22.79 -5.21
C SER A 355 22.89 23.19 -5.08
N ARG A 356 22.37 23.94 -6.06
CA ARG A 356 21.00 24.50 -6.05
C ARG A 356 19.99 23.62 -6.78
N PHE A 357 20.40 22.96 -7.86
CA PHE A 357 19.52 22.16 -8.72
C PHE A 357 19.75 20.67 -8.52
N HIS A 358 18.68 19.92 -8.27
CA HIS A 358 18.73 18.48 -8.02
C HIS A 358 17.74 17.74 -8.92
N HIS A 359 18.10 16.55 -9.39
CA HIS A 359 17.25 15.82 -10.35
C HIS A 359 15.98 15.21 -9.76
N SER A 360 16.05 14.63 -8.55
CA SER A 360 14.86 14.13 -7.84
C SER A 360 15.15 13.85 -6.36
N PRO A 361 14.18 14.12 -5.46
CA PRO A 361 14.32 13.83 -4.04
C PRO A 361 14.37 12.32 -3.75
N LYS A 362 13.68 11.50 -4.55
CA LYS A 362 13.55 10.04 -4.34
C LYS A 362 14.90 9.32 -4.31
N ARG A 363 15.88 9.86 -5.04
CA ARG A 363 17.24 9.32 -5.11
C ARG A 363 17.96 9.39 -3.78
N TYR A 364 17.53 10.26 -2.87
CA TYR A 364 18.16 10.46 -1.58
C TYR A 364 17.52 9.64 -0.45
N PHE A 365 16.48 8.84 -0.72
CA PHE A 365 15.81 8.04 0.31
C PHE A 365 16.78 7.08 1.02
N GLY A 366 16.79 7.13 2.36
CA GLY A 366 17.63 6.26 3.19
C GLY A 366 19.12 6.57 3.12
N GLN A 367 19.49 7.78 2.67
CA GLN A 367 20.88 8.25 2.71
C GLN A 367 21.08 9.21 3.88
N ASP A 368 21.96 8.86 4.80
CA ASP A 368 22.46 9.80 5.80
C ASP A 368 23.57 10.66 5.18
N ARG A 369 23.15 11.73 4.49
CA ARG A 369 24.03 12.61 3.75
C ARG A 369 23.66 14.07 3.96
N SER A 370 24.68 14.90 4.11
CA SER A 370 24.56 16.36 4.04
C SER A 370 25.45 16.89 2.92
N PHE A 371 25.07 18.03 2.36
CA PHE A 371 25.86 18.70 1.32
C PHE A 371 25.76 20.22 1.43
N PRO A 372 26.80 20.95 1.01
CA PRO A 372 26.76 22.40 0.99
C PRO A 372 25.83 22.89 -0.14
N VAL A 373 25.01 23.89 0.18
CA VAL A 373 24.15 24.63 -0.74
C VAL A 373 24.60 26.08 -0.72
N ILE A 374 24.90 26.58 -1.91
CA ILE A 374 25.25 27.98 -2.13
C ILE A 374 24.03 28.66 -2.77
N LEU A 375 23.59 29.77 -2.19
CA LEU A 375 22.53 30.61 -2.73
C LEU A 375 22.82 32.07 -2.39
N ASP A 376 22.80 32.96 -3.38
CA ASP A 376 23.07 34.40 -3.22
C ASP A 376 24.40 34.68 -2.50
N GLY A 377 25.41 33.84 -2.77
CA GLY A 377 26.75 33.93 -2.16
C GLY A 377 26.85 33.45 -0.71
N LYS A 378 25.77 32.91 -0.12
CA LYS A 378 25.80 32.26 1.20
C LYS A 378 25.88 30.75 1.03
N GLU A 379 26.79 30.12 1.77
CA GLU A 379 26.96 28.67 1.81
C GLU A 379 26.45 28.13 3.15
N GLU A 380 25.48 27.22 3.11
CA GLU A 380 24.97 26.50 4.28
C GLU A 380 24.91 25.00 3.98
N THR A 381 25.07 24.17 5.00
CA THR A 381 24.96 22.72 4.83
C THR A 381 23.53 22.30 5.12
N ILE A 382 22.90 21.60 4.16
CA ILE A 382 21.57 21.02 4.35
C ILE A 382 21.66 19.50 4.43
N ASN A 383 20.77 18.90 5.23
CA ASN A 383 20.58 17.47 5.24
C ASN A 383 19.65 17.06 4.09
N VAL A 384 19.93 15.92 3.47
CA VAL A 384 19.07 15.30 2.45
C VAL A 384 17.61 15.24 2.88
N ASN A 385 17.34 14.91 4.14
CA ASN A 385 16.00 14.77 4.68
C ASN A 385 15.23 16.08 4.70
N GLU A 386 15.92 17.21 4.90
CA GLU A 386 15.32 18.54 4.80
C GLU A 386 14.91 18.81 3.34
N LEU A 387 15.74 18.45 2.36
CA LEU A 387 15.41 18.59 0.94
C LEU A 387 14.20 17.75 0.55
N VAL A 388 14.17 16.48 0.98
CA VAL A 388 13.06 15.56 0.73
C VAL A 388 11.76 16.07 1.39
N GLN A 389 11.85 16.54 2.63
CA GLN A 389 10.73 17.15 3.35
C GLN A 389 10.20 18.41 2.65
N ALA A 390 11.08 19.31 2.22
CA ALA A 390 10.70 20.52 1.49
C ALA A 390 10.03 20.17 0.14
N ALA A 391 10.43 19.06 -0.50
CA ALA A 391 9.76 18.59 -1.72
C ALA A 391 8.33 18.12 -1.43
N TRP A 392 8.11 17.37 -0.34
CA TRP A 392 6.75 16.98 0.07
C TRP A 392 5.90 18.20 0.40
N GLY A 393 6.47 19.16 1.16
CA GLY A 393 5.82 20.42 1.48
C GLY A 393 5.35 21.15 0.21
N HIS A 394 6.20 21.23 -0.82
CA HIS A 394 5.82 21.86 -2.08
C HIS A 394 4.70 21.11 -2.83
N LEU A 395 4.67 19.77 -2.84
CA LEU A 395 3.55 19.03 -3.42
C LEU A 395 2.25 19.23 -2.65
N ILE A 396 2.32 19.35 -1.32
CA ILE A 396 1.16 19.66 -0.47
C ILE A 396 0.65 21.07 -0.80
N ASP A 397 1.55 22.05 -0.92
CA ASP A 397 1.22 23.42 -1.32
C ASP A 397 0.54 23.46 -2.69
N LEU A 398 1.08 22.76 -3.70
CA LEU A 398 0.47 22.67 -5.03
C LEU A 398 -0.93 22.03 -4.98
N THR A 399 -1.12 21.04 -4.11
CA THR A 399 -2.41 20.37 -3.91
C THR A 399 -3.43 21.31 -3.26
N GLU A 400 -2.99 22.09 -2.28
CA GLU A 400 -3.83 23.10 -1.64
C GLU A 400 -4.17 24.24 -2.61
N ASP A 401 -3.21 24.74 -3.38
CA ASP A 401 -3.43 25.74 -4.43
C ASP A 401 -4.49 25.29 -5.45
N TYR A 402 -4.44 24.02 -5.86
CA TYR A 402 -5.43 23.43 -6.76
C TYR A 402 -6.84 23.44 -6.14
N ARG A 403 -6.98 23.01 -4.88
CA ARG A 403 -8.25 23.07 -4.13
C ARG A 403 -8.78 24.49 -4.00
N GLN A 404 -7.89 25.42 -3.63
CA GLN A 404 -8.23 26.82 -3.35
C GLN A 404 -8.67 27.59 -4.60
N ARG A 405 -8.20 27.21 -5.79
CA ARG A 405 -8.68 27.78 -7.06
C ARG A 405 -10.12 27.36 -7.41
N ALA A 406 -10.58 26.24 -6.87
CA ALA A 406 -11.92 25.70 -7.09
C ALA A 406 -12.65 25.44 -5.77
N ARG A 407 -12.59 26.38 -4.80
CA ARG A 407 -13.21 26.27 -3.46
C ARG A 407 -14.64 25.75 -3.42
N ARG A 408 -15.44 25.99 -4.47
CA ARG A 408 -16.83 25.51 -4.55
C ARG A 408 -16.95 24.00 -4.84
N ARG A 409 -15.91 23.35 -5.36
CA ARG A 409 -15.85 21.92 -5.70
C ARG A 409 -15.24 21.05 -4.60
N PHE A 410 -14.63 21.64 -3.57
CA PHE A 410 -13.82 20.91 -2.58
C PHE A 410 -14.21 21.26 -1.15
N SER A 411 -14.11 20.30 -0.24
CA SER A 411 -14.37 20.52 1.19
C SER A 411 -13.34 21.49 1.76
N GLU A 412 -13.74 22.41 2.62
CA GLU A 412 -12.78 23.31 3.30
C GLU A 412 -12.02 22.60 4.43
N GLY A 413 -10.88 23.18 4.83
CA GLY A 413 -10.12 22.81 6.02
C GLY A 413 -8.71 22.32 5.71
N ASP A 414 -7.90 22.16 6.76
CA ASP A 414 -6.49 21.77 6.67
C ASP A 414 -6.34 20.25 6.55
N PHE A 415 -5.30 19.80 5.84
CA PHE A 415 -5.01 18.37 5.68
C PHE A 415 -4.57 17.74 6.99
N LEU A 416 -5.19 16.61 7.34
CA LEU A 416 -4.84 15.81 8.52
C LEU A 416 -4.17 14.48 8.13
N THR A 417 -4.55 13.93 6.98
CA THR A 417 -4.18 12.59 6.55
C THR A 417 -3.45 12.63 5.21
N ALA A 418 -2.30 11.93 5.15
CA ALA A 418 -1.56 11.69 3.91
C ALA A 418 -1.27 10.20 3.73
N VAL A 419 -1.35 9.72 2.49
CA VAL A 419 -0.88 8.38 2.10
C VAL A 419 0.39 8.56 1.27
N VAL A 420 1.48 7.92 1.65
CA VAL A 420 2.78 8.12 0.98
C VAL A 420 3.32 6.78 0.49
N THR A 421 3.50 6.65 -0.81
CA THR A 421 4.06 5.45 -1.43
C THR A 421 5.59 5.49 -1.44
N TYR A 422 6.20 4.32 -1.52
CA TYR A 422 7.65 4.14 -1.51
C TYR A 422 8.05 2.92 -2.35
N PRO A 423 9.33 2.80 -2.78
CA PRO A 423 9.80 1.65 -3.54
C PRO A 423 9.57 0.33 -2.79
N THR A 424 9.11 -0.68 -3.50
CA THR A 424 8.73 -2.01 -2.98
C THR A 424 9.83 -2.68 -2.15
N VAL A 425 11.09 -2.42 -2.53
CA VAL A 425 12.26 -3.00 -1.86
C VAL A 425 12.89 -2.10 -0.80
N ALA A 426 12.28 -0.94 -0.49
CA ALA A 426 12.82 0.00 0.47
C ALA A 426 12.94 -0.63 1.89
N PRO A 427 14.06 -0.42 2.58
CA PRO A 427 14.23 -0.91 3.95
C PRO A 427 13.32 -0.17 4.93
N PRO A 428 13.09 -0.71 6.15
CA PRO A 428 12.19 -0.11 7.12
C PRO A 428 12.63 1.29 7.57
N VAL A 429 13.94 1.52 7.64
CA VAL A 429 14.52 2.84 7.96
C VAL A 429 13.98 3.94 7.04
N VAL A 430 13.87 3.68 5.74
CA VAL A 430 13.31 4.62 4.75
C VAL A 430 11.85 4.91 5.05
N ARG A 431 11.04 3.89 5.40
CA ARG A 431 9.61 4.07 5.66
C ARG A 431 9.35 4.88 6.93
N LYS A 432 10.12 4.61 7.99
CA LYS A 432 10.07 5.36 9.25
C LYS A 432 10.47 6.82 9.03
N GLU A 433 11.57 7.04 8.32
CA GLU A 433 12.06 8.37 7.95
C GLU A 433 11.02 9.14 7.10
N VAL A 434 10.45 8.52 6.07
CA VAL A 434 9.36 9.11 5.25
C VAL A 434 8.19 9.54 6.13
N ARG A 435 7.75 8.68 7.07
CA ARG A 435 6.65 9.00 7.97
C ARG A 435 6.98 10.22 8.84
N GLU A 436 8.10 10.18 9.55
CA GLU A 436 8.53 11.25 10.46
C GLU A 436 8.70 12.59 9.74
N LEU A 437 9.18 12.58 8.48
CA LEU A 437 9.36 13.78 7.69
C LEU A 437 8.02 14.42 7.28
N VAL A 438 7.01 13.62 6.95
CA VAL A 438 5.69 14.14 6.57
C VAL A 438 4.89 14.57 7.80
N GLU A 439 5.03 13.88 8.93
CA GLU A 439 4.41 14.31 10.21
C GLU A 439 4.89 15.70 10.62
N LYS A 440 6.18 15.98 10.46
CA LYS A 440 6.79 17.30 10.71
C LYS A 440 6.27 18.42 9.78
N LEU A 441 5.57 18.10 8.70
CA LEU A 441 4.89 19.09 7.84
C LEU A 441 3.48 19.46 8.34
N GLY A 442 3.08 18.98 9.52
CA GLY A 442 1.78 19.27 10.13
C GLY A 442 0.67 18.31 9.72
N ILE A 443 1.02 17.11 9.24
CA ILE A 443 0.07 16.04 8.92
C ILE A 443 0.09 15.00 10.05
N ASP A 444 -0.98 14.93 10.85
CA ASP A 444 -1.02 14.05 12.02
C ASP A 444 -1.16 12.56 11.69
N ASP A 445 -1.78 12.22 10.56
CA ASP A 445 -2.13 10.84 10.19
C ASP A 445 -1.45 10.43 8.88
N VAL A 446 -0.22 9.91 8.97
CA VAL A 446 0.58 9.49 7.80
C VAL A 446 0.54 7.98 7.61
N GLN A 447 -0.03 7.55 6.49
CA GLN A 447 -0.17 6.16 6.10
C GLN A 447 0.93 5.74 5.11
N THR A 448 1.80 4.83 5.54
CA THR A 448 2.90 4.26 4.74
C THR A 448 2.75 2.75 4.57
N ALA A 449 1.51 2.24 4.55
CA ALA A 449 1.27 0.81 4.41
C ALA A 449 1.44 0.34 2.95
N TYR A 450 1.30 1.25 1.98
CA TYR A 450 1.20 0.90 0.56
C TYR A 450 2.51 1.19 -0.17
N ASP A 451 3.17 0.16 -0.70
CA ASP A 451 4.26 0.33 -1.66
C ASP A 451 3.74 0.59 -3.08
N GLU A 452 4.66 0.92 -4.00
CA GLU A 452 4.33 1.28 -5.38
C GLU A 452 3.65 0.16 -6.16
N ALA A 453 4.18 -1.07 -6.12
CA ALA A 453 3.65 -2.20 -6.88
C ALA A 453 2.27 -2.65 -6.38
N VAL A 454 2.08 -2.69 -5.05
CA VAL A 454 0.78 -3.00 -4.42
C VAL A 454 -0.25 -1.92 -4.76
N SER A 455 0.15 -0.65 -4.77
CA SER A 455 -0.76 0.45 -5.14
C SER A 455 -1.22 0.32 -6.59
N VAL A 456 -0.30 0.02 -7.51
CA VAL A 456 -0.62 -0.26 -8.92
C VAL A 456 -1.59 -1.45 -9.05
N ALA A 457 -1.37 -2.54 -8.30
CA ALA A 457 -2.27 -3.69 -8.30
C ALA A 457 -3.70 -3.28 -7.91
N ILE A 458 -3.84 -2.49 -6.83
CA ILE A 458 -5.13 -2.03 -6.33
C ILE A 458 -5.82 -1.11 -7.34
N PHE A 459 -5.09 -0.23 -8.01
CA PHE A 459 -5.64 0.64 -9.05
C PHE A 459 -6.24 -0.17 -10.21
N PHE A 460 -5.50 -1.13 -10.75
CA PHE A 460 -5.99 -1.93 -11.88
C PHE A 460 -7.08 -2.90 -11.45
N LEU A 461 -7.02 -3.44 -10.24
CA LEU A 461 -8.11 -4.22 -9.68
C LEU A 461 -9.39 -3.40 -9.57
N TRP A 462 -9.27 -2.18 -9.06
CA TRP A 462 -10.37 -1.23 -8.99
C TRP A 462 -10.91 -0.89 -10.38
N ARG A 463 -10.06 -0.64 -11.37
CA ARG A 463 -10.50 -0.39 -12.75
C ARG A 463 -11.43 -1.49 -13.28
N GLU A 464 -11.18 -2.75 -12.93
CA GLU A 464 -12.04 -3.87 -13.34
C GLU A 464 -13.41 -3.86 -12.64
N PHE A 465 -13.52 -3.34 -11.41
CA PHE A 465 -14.76 -3.33 -10.61
C PHE A 465 -15.49 -1.98 -10.56
N GLY A 466 -14.79 -0.87 -10.79
CA GLY A 466 -15.20 0.49 -10.42
C GLY A 466 -16.23 1.14 -11.33
N GLY A 467 -16.42 0.61 -12.54
CA GLY A 467 -17.48 1.05 -13.45
C GLY A 467 -18.84 0.44 -13.09
N ASN A 468 -19.06 -0.80 -13.51
CA ASN A 468 -20.26 -1.57 -13.16
C ASN A 468 -19.85 -2.84 -12.41
N LEU A 469 -20.14 -2.88 -11.11
CA LEU A 469 -19.72 -3.98 -10.25
C LEU A 469 -20.24 -5.35 -10.70
N ASN A 470 -21.47 -5.41 -11.24
CA ASN A 470 -22.06 -6.67 -11.71
C ASN A 470 -21.28 -7.25 -12.89
N ILE A 471 -20.91 -6.39 -13.85
CA ILE A 471 -20.12 -6.81 -15.02
C ILE A 471 -18.68 -7.10 -14.61
N GLY A 472 -18.10 -6.26 -13.73
CA GLY A 472 -16.73 -6.41 -13.25
C GLY A 472 -16.50 -7.75 -12.53
N ILE A 473 -17.44 -8.18 -11.69
CA ILE A 473 -17.39 -9.50 -11.03
C ILE A 473 -17.38 -10.64 -12.03
N GLU A 474 -18.23 -10.60 -13.05
CA GLU A 474 -18.25 -11.66 -14.07
C GLU A 474 -16.97 -11.64 -14.92
N SER A 475 -16.48 -10.46 -15.30
CA SER A 475 -15.20 -10.31 -16.00
C SER A 475 -14.04 -10.89 -15.19
N PHE A 476 -13.98 -10.61 -13.87
CA PHE A 476 -12.98 -11.16 -12.97
C PHE A 476 -13.01 -12.69 -12.97
N LYS A 477 -14.20 -13.31 -12.83
CA LYS A 477 -14.36 -14.77 -12.81
C LYS A 477 -13.87 -15.46 -14.08
N THR A 478 -13.93 -14.82 -15.25
CA THR A 478 -13.46 -15.42 -16.52
C THR A 478 -11.96 -15.75 -16.54
N ARG A 479 -11.17 -15.12 -15.66
CA ARG A 479 -9.71 -15.35 -15.55
C ARG A 479 -9.35 -16.24 -14.37
N CYS A 480 -10.32 -16.62 -13.55
CA CYS A 480 -10.08 -17.32 -12.29
C CYS A 480 -10.13 -18.84 -12.43
N ARG A 481 -9.42 -19.49 -11.51
CA ARG A 481 -9.68 -20.87 -11.13
C ARG A 481 -10.80 -20.88 -10.10
N GLN A 482 -11.76 -21.81 -10.24
CA GLN A 482 -12.87 -21.94 -9.31
C GLN A 482 -12.68 -23.15 -8.39
N ASP A 483 -12.93 -22.95 -7.10
CA ASP A 483 -13.04 -24.00 -6.09
C ASP A 483 -14.26 -23.70 -5.19
N GLY A 484 -15.32 -24.48 -5.33
CA GLY A 484 -16.60 -24.22 -4.65
C GLY A 484 -17.16 -22.82 -4.93
N ASN A 485 -17.28 -22.02 -3.87
CA ASN A 485 -17.76 -20.63 -3.90
C ASN A 485 -16.62 -19.59 -4.01
N LYS A 486 -15.40 -20.02 -4.35
CA LYS A 486 -14.21 -19.17 -4.46
C LYS A 486 -13.66 -19.15 -5.88
N TRP A 487 -13.21 -17.97 -6.30
CA TRP A 487 -12.53 -17.72 -7.56
C TRP A 487 -11.17 -17.08 -7.29
N SER A 488 -10.09 -17.77 -7.65
CA SER A 488 -8.72 -17.32 -7.41
C SER A 488 -7.97 -17.02 -8.70
N GLN A 489 -7.15 -15.97 -8.70
CA GLN A 489 -6.20 -15.69 -9.77
C GLN A 489 -4.90 -15.09 -9.23
N ASN A 490 -3.77 -15.39 -9.86
CA ASN A 490 -2.48 -14.82 -9.53
C ASN A 490 -2.17 -13.65 -10.46
N VAL A 491 -1.82 -12.52 -9.86
CA VAL A 491 -1.53 -11.26 -10.54
C VAL A 491 -0.07 -10.90 -10.32
N LEU A 492 0.67 -10.68 -11.40
CA LEU A 492 2.03 -10.16 -11.37
C LEU A 492 2.01 -8.71 -11.83
N VAL A 493 2.50 -7.80 -10.99
CA VAL A 493 2.74 -6.40 -11.35
C VAL A 493 4.22 -6.22 -11.67
N LEU A 494 4.50 -5.63 -12.83
CA LEU A 494 5.83 -5.16 -13.24
C LEU A 494 5.74 -3.65 -13.52
N ASP A 495 6.21 -2.86 -12.57
CA ASP A 495 6.35 -1.42 -12.72
C ASP A 495 7.81 -1.07 -13.03
N ILE A 496 8.08 -0.55 -14.23
CA ILE A 496 9.40 -0.05 -14.60
C ILE A 496 9.31 1.47 -14.73
N GLY A 497 9.68 2.13 -13.64
CA GLY A 497 9.69 3.58 -13.51
C GLY A 497 10.89 4.25 -14.18
N GLY A 498 11.06 5.54 -13.90
CA GLY A 498 12.18 6.31 -14.40
C GLY A 498 13.54 5.83 -13.87
N GLY A 499 13.60 5.33 -12.63
CA GLY A 499 14.84 4.89 -12.00
C GLY A 499 14.69 3.72 -11.04
N THR A 500 13.46 3.29 -10.74
CA THR A 500 13.16 2.12 -9.93
C THR A 500 12.35 1.10 -10.74
N THR A 501 12.56 -0.17 -10.42
CA THR A 501 11.71 -1.28 -10.85
C THR A 501 11.05 -1.84 -9.61
N ASP A 502 9.73 -2.07 -9.68
CA ASP A 502 8.88 -2.43 -8.55
C ASP A 502 7.97 -3.60 -8.94
N LEU A 503 7.95 -4.65 -8.11
CA LEU A 503 7.33 -5.94 -8.45
C LEU A 503 6.51 -6.49 -7.28
N ALA A 504 5.29 -6.94 -7.58
CA ALA A 504 4.46 -7.67 -6.64
C ALA A 504 3.78 -8.86 -7.32
N LEU A 505 3.80 -10.02 -6.66
CA LEU A 505 3.00 -11.19 -7.02
C LEU A 505 1.91 -11.37 -5.96
N ILE A 506 0.65 -11.27 -6.38
CA ILE A 506 -0.52 -11.24 -5.50
C ILE A 506 -1.50 -12.32 -5.93
N GLU A 507 -1.95 -13.16 -5.00
CA GLU A 507 -3.12 -14.02 -5.20
C GLU A 507 -4.38 -13.25 -4.82
N LEU A 508 -5.35 -13.17 -5.72
CA LEU A 508 -6.64 -12.55 -5.49
C LEU A 508 -7.69 -13.63 -5.38
N THR A 509 -8.33 -13.76 -4.21
CA THR A 509 -9.42 -14.72 -3.99
C THR A 509 -10.74 -13.99 -3.77
N LEU A 510 -11.67 -14.14 -4.71
CA LEU A 510 -13.05 -13.67 -4.60
C LEU A 510 -13.91 -14.80 -4.04
N GLU A 511 -14.60 -14.55 -2.93
CA GLU A 511 -15.49 -15.50 -2.26
C GLU A 511 -16.93 -14.97 -2.26
N ASP A 512 -17.90 -15.82 -2.63
CA ASP A 512 -19.32 -15.51 -2.40
C ASP A 512 -19.62 -15.70 -0.90
N LYS A 513 -19.81 -14.57 -0.21
CA LYS A 513 -20.17 -14.47 1.22
C LYS A 513 -21.56 -13.89 1.39
N THR A 514 -22.48 -14.18 0.46
CA THR A 514 -23.87 -13.77 0.59
C THR A 514 -24.43 -14.24 1.94
N PRO A 515 -24.99 -13.33 2.77
CA PRO A 515 -25.50 -13.69 4.08
C PRO A 515 -26.65 -14.69 3.97
N PHE A 516 -26.85 -15.47 5.03
CA PHE A 516 -27.97 -16.40 5.10
C PHE A 516 -29.30 -15.64 5.15
N PHE A 517 -30.25 -16.04 4.30
CA PHE A 517 -31.64 -15.62 4.34
C PHE A 517 -32.45 -16.80 4.88
N ALA A 518 -33.27 -16.59 5.91
CA ALA A 518 -34.11 -17.66 6.44
C ALA A 518 -35.13 -18.13 5.38
N ASP A 519 -35.62 -19.37 5.48
CA ASP A 519 -36.52 -19.98 4.47
C ASP A 519 -37.82 -19.17 4.21
N ASN A 520 -38.18 -18.26 5.12
CA ASN A 520 -39.33 -17.36 5.04
C ASN A 520 -38.98 -15.91 4.65
N GLU A 521 -37.70 -15.57 4.45
CA GLU A 521 -37.27 -14.24 4.02
C GLU A 521 -37.23 -14.12 2.49
N ASP A 522 -37.83 -13.04 1.96
CA ASP A 522 -37.76 -12.73 0.53
C ASP A 522 -36.34 -12.27 0.15
N ARG A 523 -35.74 -12.96 -0.83
CA ARG A 523 -34.44 -12.64 -1.44
C ARG A 523 -34.54 -11.54 -2.51
N GLY A 524 -35.75 -11.13 -2.88
CA GLY A 524 -36.00 -10.14 -3.91
C GLY A 524 -35.34 -10.52 -5.23
N LEU A 525 -34.63 -9.58 -5.86
CA LEU A 525 -33.96 -9.75 -7.14
C LEU A 525 -32.63 -10.54 -7.07
N GLY A 526 -32.25 -11.07 -5.90
CA GLY A 526 -31.19 -12.07 -5.80
C GLY A 526 -29.75 -11.56 -5.92
N GLY A 527 -29.47 -10.33 -5.47
CA GLY A 527 -28.10 -9.79 -5.38
C GLY A 527 -27.20 -10.64 -4.47
N ARG A 528 -25.88 -10.52 -4.67
CA ARG A 528 -24.86 -11.29 -3.96
C ARG A 528 -23.82 -10.41 -3.28
N TYR A 529 -23.30 -10.89 -2.16
CA TYR A 529 -22.22 -10.24 -1.45
C TYR A 529 -20.91 -11.01 -1.70
N TYR A 530 -19.91 -10.32 -2.21
CA TYR A 530 -18.60 -10.90 -2.48
C TYR A 530 -17.55 -10.31 -1.57
N LYS A 531 -16.59 -11.13 -1.17
CA LYS A 531 -15.38 -10.71 -0.48
C LYS A 531 -14.15 -11.04 -1.31
N LEU A 532 -13.40 -10.03 -1.70
CA LEU A 532 -12.11 -10.16 -2.35
C LEU A 532 -10.98 -10.06 -1.33
N THR A 533 -10.18 -11.10 -1.25
CA THR A 533 -9.06 -11.21 -0.32
C THR A 533 -7.74 -11.28 -1.10
N PRO A 534 -6.97 -10.17 -1.14
CA PRO A 534 -5.64 -10.16 -1.73
C PRO A 534 -4.60 -10.74 -0.77
N LYS A 535 -3.73 -11.63 -1.27
CA LYS A 535 -2.63 -12.24 -0.52
C LYS A 535 -1.31 -11.98 -1.25
N LEU A 536 -0.38 -11.32 -0.58
CA LEU A 536 0.95 -11.08 -1.15
C LEU A 536 1.77 -12.38 -1.13
N LEU A 537 2.07 -12.92 -2.30
CA LEU A 537 2.90 -14.13 -2.46
C LEU A 537 4.39 -13.78 -2.48
N GLY A 538 4.74 -12.58 -2.96
CA GLY A 538 6.08 -12.05 -2.85
C GLY A 538 6.21 -10.67 -3.49
N SER A 539 7.28 -9.96 -3.13
CA SER A 539 7.62 -8.66 -3.70
C SER A 539 9.12 -8.57 -4.02
N SER A 540 9.48 -7.80 -5.03
CA SER A 540 10.86 -7.58 -5.47
C SER A 540 10.98 -6.22 -6.15
N GLY A 541 12.16 -5.91 -6.66
CA GLY A 541 12.44 -4.63 -7.32
C GLY A 541 13.92 -4.28 -7.31
N HIS A 542 14.26 -3.09 -7.80
CA HIS A 542 15.63 -2.57 -7.82
C HIS A 542 15.62 -1.03 -7.83
N LEU A 543 16.42 -0.40 -6.97
CA LEU A 543 16.36 1.05 -6.70
C LEU A 543 17.04 1.94 -7.76
N GLN A 544 17.88 1.36 -8.63
CA GLN A 544 18.61 2.06 -9.71
C GLN A 544 18.46 1.35 -11.07
N LEU A 545 17.31 0.72 -11.30
CA LEU A 545 16.99 0.03 -12.55
C LEU A 545 15.72 0.64 -13.11
N GLY A 546 15.82 1.33 -14.24
CA GLY A 546 14.69 2.04 -14.84
C GLY A 546 15.11 2.78 -16.11
N GLY A 547 14.23 3.65 -16.61
CA GLY A 547 14.46 4.41 -17.84
C GLY A 547 15.73 5.27 -17.88
N GLU A 548 16.21 5.77 -16.74
CA GLU A 548 17.40 6.63 -16.62
C GLU A 548 18.69 5.83 -16.82
N LEU A 549 18.74 4.55 -16.43
CA LEU A 549 19.88 3.67 -16.73
C LEU A 549 19.96 3.40 -18.25
N ILE A 550 18.81 3.23 -18.90
CA ILE A 550 18.75 3.10 -20.36
C ILE A 550 19.24 4.40 -21.01
N THR A 551 18.78 5.56 -20.54
CA THR A 551 19.26 6.87 -21.03
C THR A 551 20.77 7.03 -20.84
N LEU A 552 21.33 6.60 -19.71
CA LEU A 552 22.77 6.63 -19.45
C LEU A 552 23.57 5.78 -20.45
N ARG A 553 23.05 4.60 -20.82
CA ARG A 553 23.68 3.77 -21.84
C ARG A 553 23.63 4.39 -23.23
N ILE A 554 22.51 5.02 -23.59
CA ILE A 554 22.38 5.77 -24.85
C ILE A 554 23.27 7.02 -24.84
N PHE A 555 23.41 7.70 -23.70
CA PHE A 555 24.34 8.81 -23.50
C PHE A 555 25.77 8.39 -23.78
N ARG A 556 26.22 7.27 -23.19
CA ARG A 556 27.57 6.71 -23.42
C ARG A 556 27.78 6.31 -24.88
N LEU A 557 26.78 5.69 -25.50
CA LEU A 557 26.82 5.31 -26.92
C LEU A 557 26.93 6.54 -27.83
N LEU A 558 26.10 7.57 -27.63
CA LEU A 558 26.14 8.82 -28.40
C LEU A 558 27.46 9.55 -28.21
N LYS A 559 27.94 9.65 -26.96
CA LYS A 559 29.24 10.28 -26.63
C LYS A 559 30.37 9.64 -27.44
N VAL A 560 30.42 8.30 -27.45
CA VAL A 560 31.43 7.54 -28.18
C VAL A 560 31.22 7.66 -29.70
N ALA A 561 29.98 7.61 -30.20
CA ALA A 561 29.71 7.76 -31.62
C ALA A 561 30.15 9.13 -32.15
N ILE A 562 29.92 10.20 -31.38
CA ILE A 562 30.41 11.56 -31.70
C ILE A 562 31.94 11.58 -31.68
N ALA A 563 32.57 11.02 -30.63
CA ALA A 563 34.02 11.01 -30.54
C ALA A 563 34.69 10.26 -31.70
N ASP A 564 34.18 9.08 -32.04
CA ASP A 564 34.69 8.24 -33.15
C ASP A 564 34.50 8.95 -34.50
N PHE A 565 33.35 9.57 -34.72
CA PHE A 565 33.08 10.38 -35.91
C PHE A 565 34.08 11.53 -36.06
N LEU A 566 34.31 12.31 -34.99
CA LEU A 566 35.20 13.47 -35.02
C LEU A 566 36.66 13.07 -35.26
N LEU A 567 37.14 12.03 -34.59
CA LEU A 567 38.51 11.53 -34.78
C LEU A 567 38.71 10.93 -36.19
N THR A 568 37.68 10.29 -36.73
CA THR A 568 37.66 9.84 -38.13
C THR A 568 37.76 11.02 -39.09
N ALA A 569 36.93 12.04 -38.92
CA ALA A 569 36.90 13.22 -39.78
C ALA A 569 38.24 14.00 -39.76
N VAL A 570 38.94 14.04 -38.62
CA VAL A 570 40.30 14.60 -38.54
C VAL A 570 41.29 13.74 -39.34
N THR A 571 41.22 12.42 -39.20
CA THR A 571 42.14 11.49 -39.87
C THR A 571 41.95 11.47 -41.39
N THR A 572 40.71 11.62 -41.88
CA THR A 572 40.39 11.72 -43.31
C THR A 572 40.60 13.13 -43.89
N GLY A 573 40.80 14.13 -43.03
CA GLY A 573 41.01 15.52 -43.41
C GLY A 573 39.73 16.29 -43.75
N ASP A 574 38.57 15.77 -43.35
CA ASP A 574 37.26 16.42 -43.51
C ASP A 574 37.02 17.52 -42.45
N LEU A 575 37.69 17.39 -41.29
CA LEU A 575 37.67 18.32 -40.17
C LEU A 575 39.11 18.69 -39.80
N ALA A 576 39.40 19.98 -39.64
CA ALA A 576 40.67 20.47 -39.09
C ALA A 576 40.48 20.92 -37.64
N SER A 577 41.28 20.37 -36.71
CA SER A 577 41.26 20.72 -35.29
C SER A 577 42.58 20.38 -34.63
N GLU A 578 43.39 21.40 -34.30
CA GLU A 578 44.69 21.24 -33.64
C GLU A 578 44.60 20.37 -32.39
N LYS A 579 43.57 20.61 -31.55
CA LYS A 579 43.38 19.87 -30.30
C LYS A 579 43.11 18.38 -30.53
N LEU A 580 42.35 18.02 -31.56
CA LEU A 580 42.04 16.62 -31.87
C LEU A 580 43.21 15.94 -32.59
N GLU A 581 43.95 16.67 -33.43
CA GLU A 581 45.19 16.18 -34.04
C GLU A 581 46.27 15.86 -32.98
N ASP A 582 46.48 16.78 -32.03
CA ASP A 582 47.40 16.56 -30.90
C ASP A 582 46.98 15.35 -30.07
N LEU A 583 45.67 15.21 -29.81
CA LEU A 583 45.11 14.06 -29.10
C LEU A 583 45.45 12.74 -29.80
N ILE A 584 45.27 12.67 -31.13
CA ILE A 584 45.59 11.47 -31.94
C ILE A 584 47.07 11.13 -31.84
N ASN A 585 47.95 12.13 -31.94
CA ASN A 585 49.39 11.93 -32.02
C ASN A 585 50.06 11.58 -30.68
N SER A 586 49.46 11.96 -29.54
CA SER A 586 50.17 11.94 -28.24
C SER A 586 49.41 11.31 -27.07
N GLU A 587 48.09 11.17 -27.15
CA GLU A 587 47.26 10.87 -25.97
C GLU A 587 46.23 9.74 -26.18
N LEU A 588 45.95 9.35 -27.43
CA LEU A 588 45.05 8.23 -27.70
C LEU A 588 45.67 6.90 -27.26
N ASN A 589 44.82 6.01 -26.77
CA ASN A 589 45.22 4.66 -26.43
C ASN A 589 45.63 3.90 -27.71
N GLU A 590 46.81 3.25 -27.70
CA GLU A 590 47.37 2.55 -28.86
C GLU A 590 46.41 1.54 -29.48
N ARG A 591 45.47 0.99 -28.69
CA ARG A 591 44.47 0.03 -29.17
C ARG A 591 43.50 0.58 -30.23
N PHE A 592 43.37 1.90 -30.31
CA PHE A 592 42.50 2.60 -31.27
C PHE A 592 43.28 3.19 -32.45
N LEU A 593 44.59 2.95 -32.52
CA LEU A 593 45.46 3.44 -33.57
C LEU A 593 45.87 2.30 -34.52
N ASP A 594 46.01 2.62 -35.80
CA ASP A 594 46.69 1.80 -36.80
C ASP A 594 47.77 2.65 -37.49
N LYS A 595 49.03 2.24 -37.39
CA LYS A 595 50.21 2.98 -37.89
C LYS A 595 50.26 4.46 -37.44
N GLY A 596 49.82 4.73 -36.20
CA GLY A 596 49.79 6.08 -35.62
C GLY A 596 48.62 6.96 -36.08
N GLN A 597 47.69 6.42 -36.87
CA GLN A 597 46.44 7.09 -37.25
C GLN A 597 45.26 6.48 -36.51
N PHE A 598 44.21 7.28 -36.28
CA PHE A 598 43.00 6.75 -35.64
C PHE A 598 42.29 5.73 -36.55
N LYS A 599 41.95 4.58 -35.98
CA LYS A 599 41.19 3.54 -36.66
C LYS A 599 39.69 3.83 -36.56
N SER A 600 39.08 4.26 -37.66
CA SER A 600 37.64 4.56 -37.72
C SER A 600 36.76 3.41 -37.21
N GLY A 601 35.76 3.75 -36.41
CA GLY A 601 34.81 2.83 -35.80
C GLY A 601 35.37 2.02 -34.62
N SER A 602 36.65 2.18 -34.27
CA SER A 602 37.30 1.34 -33.27
C SER A 602 36.80 1.59 -31.83
N ILE A 603 36.39 2.82 -31.51
CA ILE A 603 35.87 3.17 -30.17
C ILE A 603 34.40 2.78 -30.10
N LEU A 604 33.60 3.09 -31.13
CA LEU A 604 32.17 2.74 -31.19
C LEU A 604 31.96 1.24 -31.06
N LYS A 605 32.81 0.43 -31.68
CA LYS A 605 32.74 -1.03 -31.60
C LYS A 605 32.87 -1.57 -30.16
N CYS A 606 33.50 -0.84 -29.24
CA CYS A 606 33.62 -1.25 -27.83
C CYS A 606 32.29 -1.12 -27.07
N LEU A 607 31.42 -0.18 -27.45
CA LEU A 607 30.14 0.08 -26.78
C LEU A 607 28.93 -0.45 -27.55
N ASP A 608 29.02 -0.62 -28.87
CA ASP A 608 27.93 -1.10 -29.72
C ASP A 608 27.69 -2.62 -29.59
N LYS A 609 27.43 -3.06 -28.36
CA LYS A 609 27.22 -4.44 -27.91
C LYS A 609 26.19 -4.46 -26.78
N GLU A 610 25.66 -5.64 -26.46
CA GLU A 610 24.62 -5.77 -25.42
C GLU A 610 25.14 -5.54 -23.98
N ASN A 611 26.32 -6.10 -23.68
CA ASN A 611 26.96 -6.04 -22.35
C ASN A 611 28.39 -5.49 -22.47
N PRO A 612 28.56 -4.21 -22.83
CA PRO A 612 29.88 -3.65 -23.08
C PRO A 612 30.72 -3.58 -21.79
N GLU A 613 30.12 -3.48 -20.60
CA GLU A 613 30.83 -3.31 -19.32
C GLU A 613 31.76 -4.49 -18.95
N GLY A 614 31.54 -5.68 -19.52
CA GLY A 614 32.39 -6.86 -19.32
C GLY A 614 33.65 -6.88 -20.20
N ASP A 615 33.79 -5.96 -21.15
CA ASP A 615 34.93 -5.86 -22.06
C ASP A 615 36.04 -4.99 -21.45
N ALA A 616 37.27 -5.49 -21.39
CA ALA A 616 38.42 -4.72 -20.92
C ALA A 616 38.68 -3.43 -21.74
N ALA A 617 38.14 -3.33 -22.97
CA ALA A 617 38.21 -2.14 -23.81
C ALA A 617 37.13 -1.09 -23.53
N TYR A 618 36.12 -1.40 -22.72
CA TYR A 618 35.01 -0.51 -22.42
C TYR A 618 35.46 0.78 -21.75
N LYS A 619 36.24 0.66 -20.68
CA LYS A 619 36.71 1.80 -19.91
C LYS A 619 37.64 2.69 -20.73
N ASP A 620 38.55 2.07 -21.49
CA ASP A 620 39.46 2.79 -22.39
C ASP A 620 38.70 3.57 -23.48
N ALA A 621 37.62 3.01 -24.01
CA ALA A 621 36.77 3.68 -25.00
C ALA A 621 36.05 4.89 -24.40
N LEU A 622 35.49 4.77 -23.19
CA LEU A 622 34.87 5.88 -22.46
C LEU A 622 35.88 6.96 -22.06
N ASP A 623 37.05 6.57 -21.57
CA ASP A 623 38.13 7.50 -21.22
C ASP A 623 38.66 8.23 -22.46
N THR A 624 38.76 7.54 -23.59
CA THR A 624 39.10 8.16 -24.89
C THR A 624 38.03 9.15 -25.32
N ALA A 625 36.75 8.76 -25.28
CA ALA A 625 35.65 9.65 -25.63
C ALA A 625 35.52 10.85 -24.68
N GLU A 626 35.88 10.71 -23.40
CA GLU A 626 35.94 11.83 -22.45
C GLU A 626 37.01 12.88 -22.81
N LYS A 627 38.10 12.48 -23.48
CA LYS A 627 39.11 13.43 -23.99
C LYS A 627 38.59 14.23 -25.19
N VAL A 628 37.69 13.65 -25.98
CA VAL A 628 37.08 14.29 -27.16
C VAL A 628 35.85 15.11 -26.77
N LEU A 629 34.93 14.56 -26.00
CA LEU A 629 33.70 15.22 -25.56
C LEU A 629 33.58 15.15 -24.03
N PRO A 630 34.25 16.08 -23.31
CA PRO A 630 34.33 16.02 -21.86
C PRO A 630 33.00 16.32 -21.17
N THR A 631 32.55 15.42 -20.30
CA THR A 631 31.25 15.52 -19.59
C THR A 631 31.34 15.24 -18.09
N ARG A 632 32.46 14.69 -17.59
CA ARG A 632 32.67 14.40 -16.17
C ARG A 632 32.80 15.67 -15.33
N TRP A 633 31.70 16.14 -14.75
CA TRP A 633 31.64 17.44 -14.08
C TRP A 633 31.96 17.42 -12.59
N GLN A 634 32.07 16.26 -11.94
CA GLN A 634 32.35 16.16 -10.49
C GLN A 634 33.62 16.92 -10.06
N GLN A 635 34.70 16.81 -10.86
CA GLN A 635 35.98 17.50 -10.63
C GLN A 635 36.17 18.71 -11.55
N ALA A 636 35.26 18.91 -12.52
CA ALA A 636 35.35 19.94 -13.55
C ALA A 636 33.96 20.53 -13.84
N PRO A 637 33.42 21.40 -12.95
CA PRO A 637 32.06 21.94 -13.04
C PRO A 637 31.69 22.58 -14.38
N GLN A 638 32.68 23.11 -15.11
CA GLN A 638 32.50 23.69 -16.46
C GLN A 638 31.93 22.70 -17.49
N ARG A 639 32.03 21.38 -17.26
CA ARG A 639 31.50 20.33 -18.15
C ARG A 639 30.01 20.06 -17.96
N LEU A 640 29.38 20.69 -16.96
CA LEU A 640 27.98 20.46 -16.61
C LEU A 640 27.02 20.74 -17.78
N GLN A 641 27.29 21.79 -18.57
CA GLN A 641 26.48 22.12 -19.74
C GLN A 641 26.51 21.01 -20.79
N THR A 642 27.72 20.60 -21.18
CA THR A 642 27.92 19.51 -22.15
C THR A 642 27.23 18.23 -21.71
N PHE A 643 27.32 17.89 -20.41
CA PHE A 643 26.64 16.72 -19.85
C PHE A 643 25.12 16.80 -20.04
N TYR A 644 24.48 17.88 -19.62
CA TYR A 644 23.02 17.98 -19.71
C TYR A 644 22.50 18.13 -21.15
N THR A 645 23.23 18.81 -22.04
CA THR A 645 22.86 18.89 -23.46
C THR A 645 22.91 17.50 -24.10
N LEU A 646 23.97 16.72 -23.85
CA LEU A 646 24.06 15.36 -24.37
C LEU A 646 23.05 14.41 -23.72
N TRP A 647 22.75 14.58 -22.43
CA TRP A 647 21.70 13.84 -21.72
C TRP A 647 20.32 14.05 -22.34
N ASP A 648 19.96 15.31 -22.64
CA ASP A 648 18.69 15.62 -23.30
C ASP A 648 18.60 14.98 -24.70
N HIS A 649 19.69 14.97 -25.46
CA HIS A 649 19.75 14.25 -26.73
C HIS A 649 19.59 12.73 -26.57
N ALA A 650 20.21 12.14 -25.56
CA ALA A 650 20.07 10.71 -25.26
C ALA A 650 18.64 10.34 -24.86
N GLU A 651 17.96 11.18 -24.08
CA GLU A 651 16.55 10.97 -23.71
C GLU A 651 15.64 11.03 -24.94
N VAL A 652 15.84 12.01 -25.82
CA VAL A 652 15.09 12.10 -27.08
C VAL A 652 15.36 10.90 -27.98
N ALA A 653 16.61 10.45 -28.09
CA ALA A 653 16.98 9.27 -28.85
C ALA A 653 16.29 8.00 -28.31
N LYS A 654 16.30 7.80 -26.98
CA LYS A 654 15.58 6.69 -26.32
C LYS A 654 14.09 6.72 -26.65
N LEU A 655 13.44 7.87 -26.52
CA LEU A 655 12.01 8.01 -26.78
C LEU A 655 11.65 7.83 -28.25
N LYS A 656 12.53 8.21 -29.19
CA LYS A 656 12.32 8.02 -30.63
C LYS A 656 12.55 6.58 -31.06
N LEU A 657 13.70 6.01 -30.69
CA LEU A 657 14.12 4.66 -31.11
C LEU A 657 13.40 3.54 -30.36
N GLY A 658 12.86 3.84 -29.18
CA GLY A 658 12.07 2.91 -28.38
C GLY A 658 10.61 2.77 -28.80
N GLN A 659 10.16 3.54 -29.80
CA GLN A 659 8.80 3.42 -30.33
C GLN A 659 8.62 2.13 -31.12
N LYS A 660 7.37 1.69 -31.23
CA LYS A 660 7.00 0.59 -32.13
C LYS A 660 7.33 0.98 -33.58
N PRO A 661 8.00 0.11 -34.35
CA PRO A 661 8.29 0.39 -35.75
C PRO A 661 7.01 0.65 -36.56
N PRO A 662 7.05 1.51 -37.60
CA PRO A 662 5.90 1.71 -38.48
C PRO A 662 5.55 0.43 -39.25
N GLU A 663 4.30 0.31 -39.73
CA GLU A 663 3.81 -0.89 -40.44
C GLU A 663 4.59 -1.20 -41.72
N ASP A 664 5.22 -0.19 -42.32
CA ASP A 664 6.09 -0.33 -43.50
C ASP A 664 7.45 -0.98 -43.20
N SER A 665 7.71 -1.34 -41.94
CA SER A 665 8.96 -1.95 -41.45
C SER A 665 10.21 -1.07 -41.65
N SER A 666 10.05 0.24 -41.85
CA SER A 666 11.19 1.16 -41.88
C SER A 666 11.89 1.20 -40.53
N LEU A 667 13.23 1.08 -40.55
CA LEU A 667 14.03 1.13 -39.33
C LEU A 667 14.04 2.57 -38.80
N LEU A 668 13.68 2.73 -37.52
CA LEU A 668 13.78 4.01 -36.84
C LEU A 668 15.26 4.38 -36.66
N SER A 669 15.57 5.64 -36.96
CA SER A 669 16.89 6.23 -36.75
C SER A 669 16.79 7.56 -36.02
N PHE A 670 17.83 7.89 -35.26
CA PHE A 670 18.00 9.18 -34.61
C PHE A 670 19.30 9.79 -35.08
N THR A 671 19.22 11.00 -35.63
CA THR A 671 20.35 11.71 -36.21
C THR A 671 20.57 13.00 -35.42
N LEU A 672 21.79 13.18 -34.93
CA LEU A 672 22.29 14.46 -34.44
C LEU A 672 22.74 15.30 -35.63
N SER A 673 22.19 16.51 -35.74
CA SER A 673 22.54 17.45 -36.79
C SER A 673 23.88 18.15 -36.53
N GLU A 674 24.43 18.77 -37.56
CA GLU A 674 25.61 19.63 -37.47
C GLU A 674 25.42 20.70 -36.38
N GLN A 675 24.28 21.38 -36.32
CA GLN A 675 24.00 22.38 -35.29
C GLN A 675 24.12 21.82 -33.86
N GLN A 676 23.59 20.62 -33.61
CA GLN A 676 23.61 19.97 -32.29
C GLN A 676 25.02 19.54 -31.89
N ILE A 677 25.79 18.98 -32.83
CA ILE A 677 27.18 18.59 -32.60
C ILE A 677 28.06 19.84 -32.39
N SER A 678 27.84 20.88 -33.18
CA SER A 678 28.53 22.17 -33.07
C SER A 678 28.31 22.82 -31.70
N GLU A 679 27.08 22.75 -31.18
CA GLU A 679 26.74 23.23 -29.83
C GLU A 679 27.57 22.50 -28.75
N LEU A 680 27.62 21.17 -28.80
CA LEU A 680 28.39 20.34 -27.85
C LEU A 680 29.90 20.63 -27.91
N LEU A 681 30.45 20.85 -29.11
CA LEU A 681 31.86 21.17 -29.31
C LEU A 681 32.22 22.57 -28.81
N THR A 682 31.33 23.54 -29.04
CA THR A 682 31.48 24.91 -28.56
C THR A 682 31.52 24.94 -27.03
N GLN A 683 30.61 24.22 -26.38
CA GLN A 683 30.57 24.07 -24.91
C GLN A 683 31.85 23.40 -24.36
N SER A 684 32.49 22.56 -25.17
CA SER A 684 33.74 21.85 -24.81
C SER A 684 35.02 22.61 -25.20
N ALA A 685 34.89 23.86 -25.67
CA ALA A 685 35.98 24.71 -26.15
C ALA A 685 36.83 24.05 -27.26
N ILE A 686 36.21 23.24 -28.12
CA ILE A 686 36.87 22.60 -29.26
C ILE A 686 36.64 23.46 -30.48
N LYS A 687 37.72 24.08 -30.96
CA LYS A 687 37.72 24.81 -32.23
C LYS A 687 37.91 23.81 -33.37
N TYR A 688 37.14 23.97 -34.43
CA TYR A 688 37.26 23.16 -35.63
C TYR A 688 36.92 23.99 -36.87
N GLN A 689 37.45 23.56 -38.02
CA GLN A 689 37.08 24.08 -39.33
C GLN A 689 36.67 22.91 -40.22
N MET A 690 35.48 23.01 -40.82
CA MET A 690 34.94 22.00 -41.72
C MET A 690 35.21 22.34 -43.18
N ARG A 691 35.49 21.33 -44.00
CA ARG A 691 35.52 21.48 -45.46
C ARG A 691 34.12 21.45 -46.09
N ASP A 692 33.19 20.67 -45.52
CA ASP A 692 31.78 20.59 -45.93
C ASP A 692 30.83 20.55 -44.72
N PRO A 693 30.00 21.58 -44.49
CA PRO A 693 29.04 21.62 -43.38
C PRO A 693 27.96 20.52 -43.43
N GLN A 694 27.60 20.01 -44.62
CA GLN A 694 26.57 18.96 -44.75
C GLN A 694 27.09 17.56 -44.35
N SER A 695 28.39 17.43 -44.04
CA SER A 695 29.02 16.16 -43.69
C SER A 695 28.95 15.80 -42.19
N ILE A 696 28.61 16.75 -41.31
CA ILE A 696 28.52 16.47 -39.85
C ILE A 696 27.14 15.92 -39.52
N SER A 697 27.05 14.60 -39.38
CA SER A 697 25.91 13.97 -38.73
C SER A 697 26.33 12.67 -38.05
N VAL A 698 25.75 12.42 -36.88
CA VAL A 698 25.89 11.14 -36.19
C VAL A 698 24.51 10.51 -36.13
N THR A 699 24.38 9.33 -36.72
CA THR A 699 23.13 8.58 -36.72
C THR A 699 23.30 7.32 -35.88
N ILE A 700 22.35 7.07 -34.98
CA ILE A 700 22.17 5.79 -34.32
C ILE A 700 20.85 5.16 -34.76
N ASP A 701 20.87 3.85 -34.99
CA ASP A 701 19.71 3.10 -35.45
C ASP A 701 19.03 2.30 -34.32
N SER A 702 17.88 1.71 -34.64
CA SER A 702 17.11 0.88 -33.70
C SER A 702 17.86 -0.38 -33.23
N LEU A 703 18.82 -0.91 -34.00
CA LEU A 703 19.61 -2.09 -33.64
C LEU A 703 20.69 -1.73 -32.60
N GLN A 704 21.35 -0.58 -32.76
CA GLN A 704 22.27 -0.04 -31.77
C GLN A 704 21.53 0.32 -30.47
N PHE A 705 20.34 0.93 -30.57
CA PHE A 705 19.47 1.15 -29.42
C PHE A 705 19.11 -0.16 -28.71
N THR A 706 18.70 -1.17 -29.47
CA THR A 706 18.32 -2.48 -28.92
C THR A 706 19.49 -3.08 -28.13
N ARG A 707 20.69 -3.13 -28.72
CA ARG A 707 21.89 -3.61 -28.02
C ARG A 707 22.15 -2.85 -26.73
N ALA A 708 22.15 -1.51 -26.77
CA ALA A 708 22.40 -0.70 -25.58
C ALA A 708 21.35 -0.90 -24.47
N ALA A 709 20.06 -0.96 -24.83
CA ALA A 709 18.95 -1.03 -23.88
C ALA A 709 18.65 -2.45 -23.36
N SER A 710 18.95 -3.49 -24.15
CA SER A 710 18.51 -4.87 -23.87
C SER A 710 18.92 -5.40 -22.50
N SER A 711 20.16 -5.19 -22.05
CA SER A 711 20.64 -5.75 -20.78
C SER A 711 19.82 -5.25 -19.57
N ALA A 712 19.60 -3.93 -19.49
CA ALA A 712 18.81 -3.33 -18.39
C ALA A 712 17.35 -3.80 -18.41
N ILE A 713 16.74 -3.93 -19.58
CA ILE A 713 15.38 -4.43 -19.73
C ILE A 713 15.30 -5.92 -19.35
N LYS A 714 16.26 -6.74 -19.81
CA LYS A 714 16.37 -8.15 -19.46
C LYS A 714 16.60 -8.36 -17.97
N GLU A 715 17.37 -7.51 -17.31
CA GLU A 715 17.55 -7.53 -15.85
C GLU A 715 16.20 -7.33 -15.14
N ALA A 716 15.43 -6.29 -15.50
CA ALA A 716 14.13 -6.02 -14.89
C ALA A 716 13.13 -7.17 -15.08
N ILE A 717 13.06 -7.72 -16.30
CA ILE A 717 12.19 -8.86 -16.63
C ILE A 717 12.69 -10.14 -15.95
N GLY A 718 14.01 -10.30 -15.81
CA GLY A 718 14.64 -11.41 -15.12
C GLY A 718 14.27 -11.46 -13.64
N ILE A 719 14.21 -10.31 -12.96
CA ILE A 719 13.74 -10.21 -11.57
C ILE A 719 12.26 -10.63 -11.49
N ALA A 720 11.41 -10.15 -12.41
CA ALA A 720 10.00 -10.51 -12.46
C ALA A 720 9.78 -12.02 -12.67
N LYS A 721 10.53 -12.61 -13.61
CA LYS A 721 10.54 -14.05 -13.88
C LYS A 721 11.03 -14.83 -12.67
N GLY A 722 12.15 -14.43 -12.06
CA GLY A 722 12.70 -15.09 -10.88
C GLY A 722 11.72 -15.10 -9.70
N LEU A 723 11.03 -13.99 -9.46
CA LEU A 723 9.97 -13.89 -8.46
C LEU A 723 8.81 -14.85 -8.78
N MET A 724 8.29 -14.82 -10.01
CA MET A 724 7.20 -15.70 -10.45
C MET A 724 7.56 -17.18 -10.30
N GLU A 725 8.70 -17.58 -10.86
CA GLU A 725 9.12 -18.99 -10.89
C GLU A 725 9.41 -19.49 -9.48
N SER A 726 10.08 -18.70 -8.63
CA SER A 726 10.39 -19.10 -7.26
C SER A 726 9.13 -19.26 -6.40
N ARG A 727 8.10 -18.43 -6.59
CA ARG A 727 6.86 -18.50 -5.79
C ARG A 727 5.89 -19.56 -6.28
N LEU A 728 5.87 -19.86 -7.58
CA LEU A 728 4.93 -20.81 -8.16
C LEU A 728 5.52 -22.21 -8.38
N ARG A 729 6.83 -22.42 -8.21
CA ARG A 729 7.54 -23.70 -8.48
C ARG A 729 6.90 -24.93 -7.85
N HIS A 730 6.44 -24.80 -6.60
CA HIS A 730 5.87 -25.90 -5.83
C HIS A 730 4.35 -26.00 -5.95
N THR A 731 3.77 -25.29 -6.93
CA THR A 731 2.34 -25.24 -7.18
C THR A 731 2.05 -25.66 -8.62
N THR A 732 0.80 -26.06 -8.89
CA THR A 732 0.30 -26.22 -10.26
C THR A 732 -0.22 -24.90 -10.84
N GLN A 733 -0.11 -23.80 -10.08
CA GLN A 733 -0.67 -22.52 -10.44
C GLN A 733 0.26 -21.74 -11.39
N LYS A 734 -0.32 -20.76 -12.07
CA LYS A 734 0.33 -19.88 -13.03
C LYS A 734 -0.04 -18.44 -12.72
N VAL A 735 0.69 -17.49 -13.30
CA VAL A 735 0.24 -16.10 -13.37
C VAL A 735 -0.88 -16.01 -14.40
N ASP A 736 -2.04 -15.52 -13.95
CA ASP A 736 -3.25 -15.39 -14.75
C ASP A 736 -3.41 -13.98 -15.33
N TRP A 737 -2.77 -12.99 -14.71
CA TRP A 737 -2.83 -11.59 -15.11
C TRP A 737 -1.48 -10.91 -14.89
N LEU A 738 -0.92 -10.34 -15.97
CA LEU A 738 0.27 -9.51 -15.93
C LEU A 738 -0.14 -8.04 -16.08
N ILE A 739 0.25 -7.21 -15.13
CA ILE A 739 0.03 -5.76 -15.16
C ILE A 739 1.39 -5.10 -15.39
N LEU A 740 1.46 -4.27 -16.42
CA LEU A 740 2.61 -3.43 -16.72
C LEU A 740 2.30 -1.99 -16.30
N SER A 741 3.23 -1.37 -15.58
CA SER A 741 3.16 0.02 -15.13
C SER A 741 4.51 0.71 -15.30
N GLY A 742 4.52 2.03 -15.13
CA GLY A 742 5.72 2.84 -15.28
C GLY A 742 6.03 3.20 -16.73
N LYS A 743 6.66 4.37 -16.91
CA LYS A 743 6.85 4.97 -18.24
C LYS A 743 7.84 4.19 -19.11
N THR A 744 8.72 3.36 -18.53
CA THR A 744 9.69 2.58 -19.30
C THR A 744 9.04 1.37 -19.98
N CYS A 745 7.90 0.89 -19.49
CA CYS A 745 7.11 -0.14 -20.17
C CYS A 745 6.53 0.32 -21.52
N ASN A 746 6.63 1.61 -21.87
CA ASN A 746 6.27 2.14 -23.19
C ASN A 746 7.27 1.79 -24.29
N LEU A 747 8.48 1.36 -23.93
CA LEU A 747 9.46 0.94 -24.92
C LEU A 747 9.01 -0.38 -25.55
N ASP A 748 8.92 -0.42 -26.87
CA ASP A 748 8.49 -1.61 -27.63
C ASP A 748 9.35 -2.84 -27.30
N LEU A 749 10.63 -2.62 -27.01
CA LEU A 749 11.59 -3.65 -26.60
C LEU A 749 11.21 -4.35 -25.28
N VAL A 750 10.51 -3.68 -24.36
CA VAL A 750 10.03 -4.28 -23.10
C VAL A 750 9.01 -5.37 -23.41
N GLN A 751 8.02 -5.08 -24.28
CA GLN A 751 7.00 -6.07 -24.67
C GLN A 751 7.63 -7.26 -25.39
N HIS A 752 8.59 -7.01 -26.28
CA HIS A 752 9.33 -8.07 -26.98
C HIS A 752 10.08 -9.00 -26.02
N HIS A 753 10.83 -8.44 -25.05
CA HIS A 753 11.56 -9.26 -24.10
C HIS A 753 10.64 -9.99 -23.11
N ILE A 754 9.53 -9.37 -22.68
CA ILE A 754 8.51 -10.05 -21.87
C ILE A 754 7.98 -11.26 -22.65
N TYR A 755 7.62 -11.09 -23.93
CA TYR A 755 7.20 -12.20 -24.78
C TYR A 755 8.27 -13.30 -24.85
N GLN A 756 9.51 -12.95 -25.15
CA GLN A 756 10.60 -13.91 -25.30
C GLN A 756 10.91 -14.70 -24.03
N GLU A 757 10.81 -14.07 -22.86
CA GLU A 757 11.13 -14.72 -21.57
C GLU A 757 9.92 -15.47 -21.00
N PHE A 758 8.74 -14.85 -21.00
CA PHE A 758 7.57 -15.42 -20.32
C PHE A 758 6.91 -16.52 -21.14
N SER A 759 6.96 -16.47 -22.48
CA SER A 759 6.45 -17.56 -23.34
C SER A 759 7.17 -18.89 -23.12
N LYS A 760 8.40 -18.86 -22.61
CA LYS A 760 9.21 -20.05 -22.29
C LYS A 760 8.96 -20.57 -20.87
N SER A 761 8.34 -19.78 -19.99
CA SER A 761 8.14 -20.17 -18.60
C SER A 761 6.89 -21.06 -18.45
N PRO A 762 6.95 -22.19 -17.72
CA PRO A 762 5.77 -23.03 -17.52
C PRO A 762 4.70 -22.37 -16.63
N TYR A 763 5.07 -21.32 -15.89
CA TYR A 763 4.21 -20.60 -14.94
C TYR A 763 3.50 -19.39 -15.54
N PHE A 764 3.63 -19.16 -16.86
CA PHE A 764 2.88 -18.15 -17.59
C PHE A 764 2.33 -18.74 -18.88
N VAL A 765 1.09 -18.38 -19.24
CA VAL A 765 0.51 -18.76 -20.54
C VAL A 765 0.28 -17.48 -21.32
N TRP A 766 0.96 -17.37 -22.47
CA TRP A 766 0.85 -16.16 -23.28
C TRP A 766 -0.59 -15.98 -23.78
N ASN A 767 -1.19 -14.86 -23.37
CA ASN A 767 -2.49 -14.41 -23.82
C ASN A 767 -2.51 -12.88 -23.71
N SER A 768 -2.62 -12.18 -24.84
CA SER A 768 -2.61 -10.72 -24.87
C SER A 768 -3.72 -10.09 -24.03
N GLU A 769 -4.88 -10.76 -23.93
CA GLU A 769 -6.02 -10.29 -23.10
C GLU A 769 -5.74 -10.36 -21.59
N ARG A 770 -4.71 -11.11 -21.19
CA ARG A 770 -4.25 -11.26 -19.80
C ARG A 770 -3.03 -10.38 -19.49
N ILE A 771 -2.63 -9.50 -20.41
CA ILE A 771 -1.57 -8.52 -20.21
C ILE A 771 -2.21 -7.14 -20.28
N THR A 772 -2.14 -6.41 -19.18
CA THR A 772 -2.67 -5.05 -19.09
C THR A 772 -1.53 -4.04 -19.14
N PHE A 773 -1.61 -3.13 -20.09
CA PHE A 773 -0.77 -1.93 -20.13
C PHE A 773 -1.61 -0.77 -20.64
N VAL A 774 -1.80 0.27 -19.80
CA VAL A 774 -2.59 1.45 -20.18
C VAL A 774 -1.75 2.69 -20.02
N LEU A 775 -1.19 3.15 -21.15
CA LEU A 775 -0.27 4.28 -21.25
C LEU A 775 -0.71 5.49 -20.40
N GLU A 776 -1.98 5.90 -20.55
CA GLU A 776 -2.57 7.08 -19.92
C GLU A 776 -2.49 7.06 -18.38
N PHE A 777 -2.51 5.87 -17.76
CA PHE A 777 -2.54 5.72 -16.30
C PHE A 777 -1.25 5.19 -15.71
N THR A 778 -0.23 4.90 -16.53
CA THR A 778 1.04 4.30 -16.07
C THR A 778 1.71 5.05 -14.94
N LYS A 779 1.53 6.37 -14.85
CA LYS A 779 2.11 7.20 -13.78
C LYS A 779 1.13 7.58 -12.68
N LEU A 780 -0.17 7.65 -12.99
CA LEU A 780 -1.22 7.97 -12.01
C LEU A 780 -1.61 6.75 -11.15
N ALA A 781 -1.47 5.53 -11.68
CA ALA A 781 -1.92 4.29 -11.06
C ALA A 781 -1.43 4.14 -9.60
N THR A 782 -0.20 4.56 -9.32
CA THR A 782 0.40 4.47 -7.99
C THR A 782 -0.31 5.35 -6.97
N SER A 783 -0.42 6.67 -7.20
CA SER A 783 -1.09 7.56 -6.25
C SER A 783 -2.59 7.30 -6.16
N ALA A 784 -3.26 7.03 -7.28
CA ALA A 784 -4.69 6.73 -7.29
C ALA A 784 -5.00 5.39 -6.60
N GLY A 785 -4.18 4.37 -6.83
CA GLY A 785 -4.30 3.07 -6.19
C GLY A 785 -4.13 3.14 -4.68
N ALA A 786 -3.12 3.87 -4.20
CA ALA A 786 -2.91 4.10 -2.77
C ALA A 786 -4.07 4.90 -2.13
N CYS A 787 -4.56 5.94 -2.81
CA CYS A 787 -5.69 6.73 -2.34
C CYS A 787 -6.96 5.88 -2.20
N TYR A 788 -7.23 5.02 -3.18
CA TYR A 788 -8.35 4.09 -3.17
C TYR A 788 -8.20 2.97 -2.15
N ALA A 789 -6.98 2.45 -1.97
CA ALA A 789 -6.68 1.44 -0.96
C ALA A 789 -7.03 1.94 0.45
N GLU A 790 -6.71 3.21 0.73
CA GLU A 790 -7.04 3.84 2.00
C GLU A 790 -8.55 4.08 2.15
N LYS A 791 -9.24 4.45 1.07
CA LYS A 791 -10.71 4.52 1.02
C LYS A 791 -11.34 3.18 1.43
N LEU A 792 -10.91 2.08 0.81
CA LEU A 792 -11.39 0.74 1.11
C LEU A 792 -11.03 0.28 2.54
N ARG A 793 -9.88 0.72 3.06
CA ARG A 793 -9.47 0.38 4.43
C ARG A 793 -10.38 1.04 5.46
N ARG A 794 -10.80 2.29 5.23
CA ARG A 794 -11.67 3.07 6.13
C ARG A 794 -13.16 2.77 5.97
N LEU A 795 -13.61 2.46 4.76
CA LEU A 795 -15.02 2.22 4.44
C LEU A 795 -15.28 0.72 4.30
N ARG A 796 -15.73 0.08 5.39
CA ARG A 796 -16.17 -1.32 5.41
C ARG A 796 -17.68 -1.39 5.57
N PHE A 797 -18.30 -2.32 4.86
CA PHE A 797 -19.72 -2.61 4.94
C PHE A 797 -19.92 -3.99 5.56
N ASP A 798 -20.89 -4.11 6.46
CA ASP A 798 -21.24 -5.41 7.01
C ASP A 798 -22.15 -6.19 6.03
N PRO A 799 -21.93 -7.51 5.83
CA PRO A 799 -22.78 -8.32 4.96
C PRO A 799 -24.27 -8.32 5.35
N GLU A 800 -24.59 -8.30 6.65
CA GLU A 800 -25.97 -8.29 7.15
C GLU A 800 -26.64 -6.93 6.87
N GLU A 801 -25.92 -5.83 7.06
CA GLU A 801 -26.40 -4.48 6.74
C GLU A 801 -26.67 -4.30 5.23
N SER A 802 -26.02 -5.11 4.40
CA SER A 802 -26.17 -5.09 2.94
C SER A 802 -27.43 -5.78 2.42
N LYS A 803 -28.16 -6.57 3.25
CA LYS A 803 -29.35 -7.35 2.82
C LYS A 803 -30.39 -6.53 2.06
N GLY A 804 -30.60 -5.27 2.44
CA GLY A 804 -31.54 -4.37 1.77
C GLY A 804 -31.17 -4.06 0.31
N LEU A 805 -29.88 -3.92 0.01
CA LEU A 805 -29.36 -3.71 -1.35
C LEU A 805 -29.38 -5.01 -2.16
N LEU A 806 -29.04 -6.13 -1.53
CA LEU A 806 -29.06 -7.45 -2.16
C LEU A 806 -30.48 -7.82 -2.64
N ARG A 807 -31.52 -7.51 -1.85
CA ARG A 807 -32.93 -7.68 -2.25
C ARG A 807 -33.31 -6.87 -3.49
N LYS A 808 -32.64 -5.74 -3.73
CA LYS A 808 -32.82 -4.92 -4.94
C LYS A 808 -31.98 -5.41 -6.13
N GLY A 809 -31.27 -6.53 -5.99
CA GLY A 809 -30.45 -7.12 -7.06
C GLY A 809 -29.06 -6.49 -7.21
N ALA A 810 -28.69 -5.58 -6.31
CA ALA A 810 -27.37 -4.96 -6.34
C ALA A 810 -26.34 -5.90 -5.70
N ASN A 811 -25.30 -6.29 -6.45
CA ASN A 811 -24.17 -6.98 -5.85
C ASN A 811 -23.37 -6.02 -4.96
N GLN A 812 -22.69 -6.56 -3.95
CA GLN A 812 -21.77 -5.84 -3.07
C GLN A 812 -20.41 -6.51 -3.10
N LEU A 813 -19.35 -5.72 -2.93
CA LEU A 813 -17.97 -6.19 -2.92
C LEU A 813 -17.19 -5.55 -1.78
N GLU A 814 -16.73 -6.39 -0.85
CA GLU A 814 -15.73 -6.02 0.16
C GLU A 814 -14.34 -6.39 -0.36
N ILE A 815 -13.38 -5.46 -0.28
CA ILE A 815 -11.98 -5.75 -0.59
C ILE A 815 -11.18 -5.69 0.72
N ASN A 816 -10.69 -6.84 1.19
CA ASN A 816 -9.91 -6.92 2.43
C ASN A 816 -8.44 -6.54 2.20
N VAL A 817 -8.18 -5.27 1.93
CA VAL A 817 -6.84 -4.75 1.62
C VAL A 817 -5.81 -5.07 2.72
N LYS A 818 -6.22 -5.16 4.00
CA LYS A 818 -5.29 -5.48 5.11
C LYS A 818 -4.58 -6.82 4.95
N ASN A 819 -5.19 -7.78 4.24
CA ASN A 819 -4.63 -9.12 4.04
C ASN A 819 -3.33 -9.12 3.21
N LEU A 820 -3.04 -8.03 2.48
CA LEU A 820 -1.75 -7.83 1.82
C LEU A 820 -0.57 -7.76 2.80
N PHE A 821 -0.84 -7.38 4.06
CA PHE A 821 0.19 -7.17 5.09
C PHE A 821 0.31 -8.33 6.06
N TYR A 822 -0.43 -9.43 5.85
CA TYR A 822 -0.43 -10.57 6.75
C TYR A 822 0.59 -11.64 6.35
N TYR A 823 1.39 -11.41 5.30
CA TYR A 823 2.35 -12.37 4.79
C TYR A 823 3.68 -11.70 4.49
N LEU A 824 4.78 -12.37 4.83
CA LEU A 824 6.11 -11.86 4.50
C LEU A 824 6.34 -11.82 2.99
N PRO A 825 6.85 -10.72 2.43
CA PRO A 825 7.01 -10.56 0.99
C PRO A 825 8.28 -11.18 0.41
N CYS A 826 9.28 -11.50 1.25
CA CYS A 826 10.59 -11.98 0.82
C CYS A 826 11.21 -12.94 1.85
N ASN A 827 12.32 -13.57 1.47
CA ASN A 827 13.07 -14.43 2.38
C ASN A 827 14.13 -13.61 3.12
N PHE A 828 14.47 -14.01 4.36
CA PHE A 828 15.58 -13.46 5.12
C PHE A 828 16.53 -14.57 5.54
N LYS A 829 17.83 -14.33 5.36
CA LYS A 829 18.91 -15.29 5.66
C LYS A 829 19.93 -14.67 6.60
N ARG A 830 20.43 -15.44 7.56
CA ARG A 830 21.55 -15.10 8.44
C ARG A 830 22.84 -15.63 7.84
N LYS A 831 23.86 -14.79 7.73
CA LYS A 831 25.21 -15.23 7.41
C LYS A 831 25.91 -15.74 8.66
N THR A 832 26.43 -16.97 8.61
CA THR A 832 27.20 -17.58 9.69
C THR A 832 28.68 -17.21 9.61
N GLN A 833 29.45 -17.52 10.67
CA GLN A 833 30.91 -17.40 10.67
C GLN A 833 31.59 -18.25 9.58
N SER A 834 30.99 -19.37 9.16
CA SER A 834 31.46 -20.21 8.05
C SER A 834 31.07 -19.67 6.65
N ASN A 835 30.49 -18.47 6.58
CA ASN A 835 29.89 -17.88 5.38
C ASN A 835 28.69 -18.66 4.80
N GLU A 836 28.10 -19.58 5.56
CA GLU A 836 26.86 -20.24 5.19
C GLU A 836 25.66 -19.29 5.39
N LEU A 837 24.64 -19.41 4.54
CA LEU A 837 23.42 -18.60 4.62
C LEU A 837 22.25 -19.44 5.14
N LEU A 838 21.92 -19.26 6.42
CA LEU A 838 20.84 -19.98 7.08
C LEU A 838 19.51 -19.22 6.95
N PRO A 839 18.41 -19.86 6.52
CA PRO A 839 17.10 -19.20 6.45
C PRO A 839 16.57 -18.85 7.84
N ILE A 840 16.09 -17.62 8.01
CA ILE A 840 15.45 -17.10 9.22
C ILE A 840 13.94 -17.04 8.99
N PHE A 841 13.53 -16.33 7.95
CA PHE A 841 12.14 -16.15 7.54
C PHE A 841 11.99 -16.45 6.05
N LYS A 842 10.80 -16.92 5.67
CA LYS A 842 10.47 -17.26 4.27
C LYS A 842 9.33 -16.36 3.79
N ALA A 843 9.33 -16.01 2.51
CA ALA A 843 8.17 -15.30 1.97
C ALA A 843 6.93 -16.20 1.96
N GLY A 844 5.77 -15.57 2.06
CA GLY A 844 4.49 -16.24 2.26
C GLY A 844 4.28 -16.75 3.69
N GLN A 845 5.25 -16.56 4.60
CA GLN A 845 5.06 -16.86 6.01
C GLN A 845 4.05 -15.88 6.61
N GLU A 846 3.02 -16.44 7.25
CA GLU A 846 1.93 -15.67 7.84
C GLU A 846 2.37 -14.94 9.10
N LEU A 847 1.87 -13.71 9.26
CA LEU A 847 2.09 -12.82 10.38
C LEU A 847 0.83 -12.80 11.25
N TYR A 848 1.02 -12.81 12.57
CA TYR A 848 -0.07 -12.81 13.54
C TYR A 848 0.14 -11.73 14.59
N GLN A 849 -0.95 -11.33 15.23
CA GLN A 849 -0.84 -10.56 16.46
C GLN A 849 -0.29 -11.45 17.59
N LEU A 850 0.89 -11.11 18.11
CA LEU A 850 1.56 -11.92 19.13
C LEU A 850 1.11 -11.62 20.57
N ALA A 851 0.39 -10.53 20.81
CA ALA A 851 -0.23 -10.23 22.10
C ALA A 851 -1.47 -9.32 21.96
N ALA A 852 -2.43 -9.44 22.88
CA ALA A 852 -3.74 -8.76 22.84
C ALA A 852 -3.70 -7.23 22.59
N GLY A 853 -2.67 -6.54 23.11
CA GLY A 853 -2.50 -5.10 22.98
C GLY A 853 -1.59 -4.64 21.83
N GLU A 854 -1.00 -5.57 21.06
CA GLU A 854 -0.12 -5.19 19.95
C GLU A 854 -0.92 -4.73 18.72
N GLY A 855 -0.58 -3.55 18.21
CA GLY A 855 -1.17 -2.94 17.02
C GLY A 855 -0.60 -3.42 15.67
N VAL A 856 0.22 -4.47 15.64
CA VAL A 856 0.93 -4.93 14.44
C VAL A 856 0.99 -6.46 14.37
N ALA A 857 1.00 -7.01 13.15
CA ALA A 857 1.23 -8.43 12.91
C ALA A 857 2.74 -8.74 12.82
N LYS A 858 3.17 -9.85 13.41
CA LYS A 858 4.56 -10.27 13.53
C LYS A 858 4.74 -11.79 13.43
N VAL A 859 6.00 -12.22 13.33
CA VAL A 859 6.39 -13.62 13.46
C VAL A 859 7.78 -13.75 14.09
N ARG A 860 8.01 -14.85 14.83
CA ARG A 860 9.27 -15.15 15.52
C ARG A 860 9.91 -16.42 14.98
N THR A 861 11.24 -16.49 14.98
CA THR A 861 11.96 -17.75 14.75
C THR A 861 11.96 -18.63 15.99
N ALA A 862 12.46 -19.88 15.88
CA ALA A 862 12.90 -20.60 17.06
C ALA A 862 14.11 -19.92 17.73
N TRP A 863 14.34 -20.19 19.02
CA TRP A 863 15.54 -19.79 19.74
C TRP A 863 16.76 -20.55 19.25
N GLN A 864 17.86 -19.84 19.01
CA GLN A 864 19.11 -20.38 18.48
C GLN A 864 20.29 -19.90 19.32
N GLY A 865 21.45 -20.54 19.19
CA GLY A 865 22.70 -19.99 19.75
C GLY A 865 23.07 -18.66 19.10
N ILE A 866 23.56 -17.72 19.90
CA ILE A 866 24.03 -16.42 19.40
C ILE A 866 25.35 -16.55 18.64
N GLN A 867 25.61 -15.62 17.73
CA GLN A 867 26.92 -15.38 17.13
C GLN A 867 27.42 -13.99 17.51
N LEU A 868 28.74 -13.78 17.51
CA LEU A 868 29.35 -12.47 17.78
C LEU A 868 28.93 -11.40 16.76
N THR A 869 28.60 -11.81 15.53
CA THR A 869 28.07 -10.93 14.50
C THR A 869 26.90 -11.63 13.83
N ASN A 870 25.72 -11.01 13.85
CA ASN A 870 24.55 -11.54 13.16
C ASN A 870 24.23 -10.62 11.99
N ILE A 871 24.60 -11.03 10.78
CA ILE A 871 24.35 -10.27 9.55
C ILE A 871 23.14 -10.87 8.84
N ILE A 872 22.13 -10.05 8.58
CA ILE A 872 20.86 -10.45 7.99
C ILE A 872 20.79 -9.93 6.56
N TYR A 873 20.54 -10.83 5.62
CA TYR A 873 20.33 -10.53 4.22
C TYR A 873 18.87 -10.77 3.82
N ARG A 874 18.31 -9.83 3.05
CA ARG A 874 17.08 -10.03 2.29
C ARG A 874 17.41 -10.76 0.99
N GLN A 875 16.57 -11.74 0.63
CA GLN A 875 16.64 -12.43 -0.66
C GLN A 875 15.22 -12.60 -1.23
N ASP A 876 14.97 -12.01 -2.40
CA ASP A 876 13.62 -11.94 -2.97
C ASP A 876 13.18 -13.26 -3.64
N TYR A 877 14.13 -14.07 -4.16
CA TYR A 877 13.93 -15.40 -4.75
C TYR A 877 15.22 -16.24 -4.67
N GLU A 878 15.15 -17.57 -4.87
CA GLU A 878 16.23 -18.53 -4.55
C GLU A 878 17.61 -18.19 -5.16
N ASP A 879 17.65 -17.66 -6.37
CA ASP A 879 18.87 -17.25 -7.10
C ASP A 879 19.03 -15.73 -7.23
N GLY A 880 18.24 -14.96 -6.47
CA GLY A 880 18.30 -13.50 -6.48
C GLY A 880 19.43 -12.95 -5.63
N ASP A 881 19.83 -11.72 -5.93
CA ASP A 881 20.88 -11.00 -5.20
C ASP A 881 20.55 -10.88 -3.70
N LEU A 882 21.61 -10.99 -2.89
CA LEU A 882 21.53 -10.80 -1.45
C LEU A 882 21.68 -9.32 -1.13
N ARG A 883 20.70 -8.74 -0.44
CA ARG A 883 20.76 -7.36 0.04
C ARG A 883 20.99 -7.34 1.53
N LEU A 884 22.04 -6.65 1.97
CA LEU A 884 22.29 -6.45 3.39
C LEU A 884 21.10 -5.69 3.98
N TRP A 885 20.45 -6.27 4.99
CA TRP A 885 19.26 -5.69 5.61
C TRP A 885 19.59 -5.03 6.94
N GLY A 886 20.44 -5.69 7.72
CA GLY A 886 20.91 -5.17 8.99
C GLY A 886 21.86 -6.12 9.70
N SER A 887 22.47 -5.62 10.76
CA SER A 887 23.39 -6.38 11.60
C SER A 887 23.12 -6.18 13.08
N PHE A 888 23.49 -7.17 13.88
CA PHE A 888 23.55 -7.05 15.33
C PHE A 888 24.94 -7.41 15.84
N ASP A 889 25.56 -6.45 16.55
CA ASP A 889 26.88 -6.60 17.15
C ASP A 889 26.80 -7.30 18.52
N GLY A 890 26.88 -8.63 18.48
CA GLY A 890 26.95 -9.47 19.67
C GLY A 890 28.27 -9.32 20.43
N LYS A 891 29.35 -8.89 19.78
CA LYS A 891 30.65 -8.66 20.41
C LYS A 891 30.59 -7.46 21.35
N SER A 892 30.02 -6.34 20.90
CA SER A 892 29.81 -5.16 21.76
C SER A 892 28.93 -5.51 22.97
N LEU A 893 27.88 -6.31 22.77
CA LEU A 893 27.03 -6.78 23.86
C LEU A 893 27.80 -7.66 24.86
N MET A 894 28.60 -8.62 24.38
CA MET A 894 29.43 -9.50 25.20
C MET A 894 30.39 -8.68 26.08
N GLU A 895 31.09 -7.71 25.49
CA GLU A 895 32.00 -6.80 26.20
C GLU A 895 31.25 -5.99 27.28
N LYS A 896 30.07 -5.45 26.96
CA LYS A 896 29.20 -4.72 27.91
C LYS A 896 28.69 -5.59 29.07
N LEU A 897 28.50 -6.89 28.84
CA LEU A 897 28.10 -7.84 29.88
C LEU A 897 29.28 -8.32 30.73
N GLY A 898 30.51 -8.13 30.25
CA GLY A 898 31.73 -8.66 30.89
C GLY A 898 31.79 -10.18 30.85
N MET A 899 31.31 -10.79 29.77
CA MET A 899 31.33 -12.25 29.57
C MET A 899 32.50 -12.67 28.66
N GLU A 900 33.09 -13.83 28.95
CA GLU A 900 34.04 -14.47 28.04
C GLU A 900 33.32 -15.06 26.80
N GLU A 901 33.99 -15.08 25.65
CA GLU A 901 33.39 -15.48 24.36
C GLU A 901 32.76 -16.89 24.42
N GLY A 902 33.49 -17.88 24.93
CA GLY A 902 32.99 -19.25 25.05
C GLY A 902 31.79 -19.37 26.00
N GLU A 903 31.70 -18.49 27.01
CA GLU A 903 30.54 -18.43 27.89
C GLU A 903 29.34 -17.81 27.19
N PHE A 904 29.55 -16.69 26.50
CA PHE A 904 28.52 -15.96 25.78
C PHE A 904 27.86 -16.82 24.70
N LEU A 905 28.66 -17.45 23.83
CA LEU A 905 28.17 -18.31 22.75
C LEU A 905 27.41 -19.55 23.27
N ARG A 906 27.74 -20.03 24.49
CA ARG A 906 27.09 -21.19 25.11
C ARG A 906 25.81 -20.83 25.85
N LYS A 907 25.78 -19.69 26.55
CA LYS A 907 24.69 -19.33 27.47
C LYS A 907 23.63 -18.43 26.82
N ILE A 908 24.02 -17.54 25.91
CA ILE A 908 23.10 -16.58 25.30
C ILE A 908 22.45 -17.19 24.06
N LYS A 909 21.12 -17.12 24.03
CA LYS A 909 20.30 -17.49 22.88
C LYS A 909 19.74 -16.24 22.22
N VAL A 910 19.50 -16.34 20.93
CA VAL A 910 18.90 -15.31 20.08
C VAL A 910 17.66 -15.84 19.39
N GLN A 911 16.64 -14.99 19.28
CA GLN A 911 15.45 -15.19 18.47
C GLN A 911 15.22 -13.91 17.66
N PHE A 912 14.88 -14.06 16.38
CA PHE A 912 14.52 -12.92 15.54
C PHE A 912 13.01 -12.79 15.51
N GLU A 913 12.52 -11.57 15.64
CA GLU A 913 11.12 -11.18 15.44
C GLU A 913 11.08 -10.18 14.29
N ILE A 914 10.16 -10.38 13.34
CA ILE A 914 9.91 -9.46 12.24
C ILE A 914 8.43 -9.09 12.20
N ASP A 915 8.12 -7.83 11.92
CA ASP A 915 6.75 -7.36 11.76
C ASP A 915 6.32 -7.15 10.29
N GLN A 916 5.06 -6.76 10.08
CA GLN A 916 4.50 -6.43 8.76
C GLN A 916 5.21 -5.27 8.06
N THR A 917 5.91 -4.42 8.81
CA THR A 917 6.75 -3.33 8.29
C THR A 917 8.19 -3.80 8.05
N LEU A 918 8.46 -5.10 8.16
CA LEU A 918 9.78 -5.72 7.99
C LEU A 918 10.83 -5.20 8.97
N GLU A 919 10.41 -4.61 10.09
CA GLU A 919 11.29 -4.20 11.18
C GLU A 919 11.71 -5.42 11.99
N PHE A 920 13.00 -5.52 12.30
CA PHE A 920 13.56 -6.62 13.06
C PHE A 920 13.78 -6.22 14.51
N SER A 921 13.27 -7.04 15.41
CA SER A 921 13.71 -7.08 16.81
C SER A 921 14.58 -8.31 17.04
N VAL A 922 15.69 -8.11 17.75
CA VAL A 922 16.57 -9.16 18.23
C VAL A 922 16.23 -9.43 19.70
N LEU A 923 15.67 -10.60 19.97
CA LEU A 923 15.32 -11.05 21.31
C LEU A 923 16.44 -11.92 21.84
N LEU A 924 16.91 -11.60 23.05
CA LEU A 924 18.07 -12.22 23.67
C LEU A 924 17.67 -12.78 25.03
N SER A 925 18.15 -13.96 25.37
CA SER A 925 17.92 -14.58 26.68
C SER A 925 19.13 -15.40 27.10
N GLN A 926 19.41 -15.44 28.39
CA GLN A 926 20.32 -16.43 28.95
C GLN A 926 19.54 -17.73 29.17
N GLY A 927 19.88 -18.78 28.41
CA GLY A 927 19.13 -20.04 28.44
C GLY A 927 17.75 -19.93 27.77
N ASN A 928 16.78 -20.72 28.23
CA ASN A 928 15.41 -20.68 27.71
C ASN A 928 14.66 -19.47 28.28
N PRO A 929 13.79 -18.79 27.50
CA PRO A 929 13.03 -17.65 28.02
C PRO A 929 12.02 -18.08 29.08
N HIS A 930 11.75 -17.20 30.03
CA HIS A 930 10.64 -17.31 30.98
C HIS A 930 9.45 -16.49 30.45
N TYR A 931 8.25 -16.83 30.94
CA TYR A 931 7.01 -16.23 30.47
C TYR A 931 6.31 -15.44 31.56
N LEU A 932 5.58 -14.41 31.16
CA LEU A 932 4.81 -13.54 32.02
C LEU A 932 3.32 -13.91 31.93
N ILE A 933 2.71 -14.18 33.08
CA ILE A 933 1.31 -14.56 33.22
C ILE A 933 0.55 -13.45 33.97
N ASP A 934 -0.38 -12.78 33.26
CA ASP A 934 -1.20 -11.67 33.77
C ASP A 934 -2.71 -11.89 33.57
N VAL A 935 -3.13 -13.12 33.29
CA VAL A 935 -4.53 -13.43 32.98
C VAL A 935 -5.14 -14.36 34.01
N SER A 936 -6.42 -14.16 34.32
CA SER A 936 -7.18 -15.04 35.20
C SER A 936 -7.42 -16.40 34.51
N GLY A 937 -7.60 -17.45 35.32
CA GLY A 937 -7.85 -18.80 34.82
C GLY A 937 -8.95 -19.53 35.58
N ILE A 938 -9.24 -20.74 35.12
CA ILE A 938 -10.13 -21.68 35.80
C ILE A 938 -9.32 -22.76 36.50
N ASP A 939 -9.77 -23.17 37.68
CA ASP A 939 -9.12 -24.21 38.46
C ASP A 939 -9.63 -25.60 38.03
N VAL A 940 -8.72 -26.42 37.49
CA VAL A 940 -9.00 -27.80 37.09
C VAL A 940 -9.27 -28.68 38.30
N GLY A 941 -8.59 -28.45 39.43
CA GLY A 941 -8.73 -29.23 40.66
C GLY A 941 -10.14 -29.13 41.24
N SER A 942 -10.69 -27.92 41.31
CA SER A 942 -12.06 -27.67 41.75
C SER A 942 -13.12 -28.49 40.98
N ALA A 943 -12.95 -28.66 39.65
CA ALA A 943 -13.90 -29.42 38.83
C ALA A 943 -13.82 -30.94 39.06
N ILE A 944 -12.63 -31.46 39.38
CA ILE A 944 -12.40 -32.90 39.60
C ILE A 944 -12.79 -33.30 41.03
N SER A 945 -12.47 -32.47 42.02
CA SER A 945 -12.84 -32.69 43.42
C SER A 945 -14.36 -32.68 43.65
N ALA A 946 -15.12 -31.99 42.81
CA ALA A 946 -16.59 -31.99 42.85
C ALA A 946 -17.22 -33.35 42.43
N VAL A 947 -16.46 -34.23 41.76
CA VAL A 947 -16.96 -35.49 41.18
C VAL A 947 -16.31 -36.73 41.82
N THR A 948 -15.17 -36.59 42.49
CA THR A 948 -14.40 -37.70 43.07
C THR A 948 -13.72 -37.31 44.39
N GLU A 949 -14.05 -37.98 45.50
CA GLU A 949 -13.52 -37.70 46.86
C GLU A 949 -12.04 -38.06 47.04
N ASN A 950 -11.43 -38.85 46.13
CA ASN A 950 -10.02 -39.25 46.14
C ASN A 950 -9.42 -39.18 44.73
N SER A 951 -9.27 -37.97 44.20
CA SER A 951 -8.57 -37.74 42.94
C SER A 951 -7.05 -37.95 43.12
N ALA A 952 -6.47 -38.93 42.42
CA ALA A 952 -5.02 -39.19 42.40
C ALA A 952 -4.20 -38.13 41.64
N LEU A 953 -4.84 -37.07 41.14
CA LEU A 953 -4.32 -36.10 40.17
C LEU A 953 -3.62 -34.90 40.83
N PHE A 954 -3.95 -34.63 42.10
CA PHE A 954 -3.34 -33.58 42.92
C PHE A 954 -2.77 -34.19 44.20
N ALA A 955 -1.56 -33.77 44.58
CA ALA A 955 -0.96 -34.09 45.87
C ALA A 955 -0.35 -32.81 46.46
N GLU A 956 -0.65 -32.50 47.72
CA GLU A 956 -0.17 -31.28 48.42
C GLU A 956 -0.47 -29.98 47.63
N ASP A 957 -1.69 -29.85 47.08
CA ASP A 957 -2.13 -28.71 46.25
C ASP A 957 -1.29 -28.45 44.98
N LYS A 958 -0.58 -29.48 44.49
CA LYS A 958 0.18 -29.44 43.22
C LYS A 958 -0.30 -30.53 42.27
N LEU A 959 -0.35 -30.19 40.98
CA LEU A 959 -0.69 -31.10 39.90
C LEU A 959 0.40 -32.20 39.80
N LYS A 960 0.04 -33.49 39.93
CA LYS A 960 0.99 -34.61 39.95
C LYS A 960 1.38 -35.12 38.54
N TRP A 961 0.90 -34.48 37.47
CA TRP A 961 0.97 -35.07 36.14
C TRP A 961 2.28 -34.78 35.43
N ASN A 962 2.76 -35.78 34.69
CA ASN A 962 3.64 -35.55 33.56
C ASN A 962 2.75 -35.28 32.35
N ILE A 963 2.49 -34.03 32.03
CA ILE A 963 1.62 -33.64 30.91
C ILE A 963 2.51 -33.22 29.73
N ALA A 964 2.19 -33.68 28.54
CA ALA A 964 2.77 -33.25 27.27
C ALA A 964 1.74 -32.54 26.39
N ILE A 965 2.25 -31.93 25.31
CA ILE A 965 1.44 -31.34 24.25
C ILE A 965 0.94 -32.45 23.31
N GLU A 966 -0.31 -32.34 22.86
CA GLU A 966 -1.04 -33.26 21.95
C GLU A 966 -0.16 -34.03 20.93
N ARG A 967 -0.31 -35.37 20.93
CA ARG A 967 0.11 -36.29 19.86
C ARG A 967 -1.11 -36.87 19.11
N PRO A 968 -1.09 -36.95 17.77
CA PRO A 968 -2.28 -37.26 16.97
C PRO A 968 -2.75 -38.74 16.98
N GLU A 969 -2.05 -39.68 17.62
CA GLU A 969 -2.35 -41.12 17.50
C GLU A 969 -2.18 -41.90 18.83
N LYS A 970 -3.02 -41.64 19.85
CA LYS A 970 -2.98 -42.41 21.12
C LYS A 970 -4.36 -42.52 21.79
N ASP A 971 -4.53 -43.61 22.56
CA ASP A 971 -5.69 -43.82 23.43
C ASP A 971 -5.73 -42.81 24.59
N LEU A 972 -6.94 -42.31 24.90
CA LEU A 972 -7.19 -41.36 25.97
C LEU A 972 -6.85 -41.92 27.36
N THR A 973 -6.16 -41.10 28.15
CA THR A 973 -5.69 -41.38 29.50
C THR A 973 -6.38 -40.47 30.52
N ASP A 974 -6.58 -40.96 31.74
CA ASP A 974 -7.20 -40.22 32.84
C ASP A 974 -6.43 -38.93 33.15
N GLY A 975 -6.95 -37.83 32.63
CA GLY A 975 -6.48 -36.48 32.76
C GLY A 975 -6.42 -35.71 31.44
N ASP A 976 -6.43 -36.36 30.28
CA ASP A 976 -6.37 -35.66 29.00
C ASP A 976 -7.39 -34.49 28.91
N ILE A 977 -6.92 -33.28 28.56
CA ILE A 977 -7.75 -32.06 28.52
C ILE A 977 -8.05 -31.72 27.07
N ALA A 978 -9.33 -31.58 26.74
CA ALA A 978 -9.79 -31.31 25.38
C ALA A 978 -10.88 -30.22 25.32
N ILE A 979 -11.11 -29.71 24.11
CA ILE A 979 -12.23 -28.85 23.74
C ILE A 979 -13.02 -29.47 22.58
N ASN A 980 -14.16 -28.88 22.21
CA ASN A 980 -15.06 -29.37 21.16
C ASN A 980 -15.64 -30.78 21.41
N VAL A 981 -15.70 -31.23 22.67
CA VAL A 981 -16.15 -32.59 23.03
C VAL A 981 -17.65 -32.78 22.84
N ILE A 982 -18.48 -31.79 23.21
CA ILE A 982 -19.93 -31.89 23.00
C ILE A 982 -20.25 -31.70 21.53
N GLU A 983 -19.60 -30.73 20.89
CA GLU A 983 -19.78 -30.37 19.49
C GLU A 983 -19.51 -31.59 18.59
N SER A 984 -18.44 -32.34 18.85
CA SER A 984 -18.08 -33.54 18.10
C SER A 984 -19.07 -34.69 18.32
N ALA A 985 -19.58 -34.86 19.54
CA ALA A 985 -20.64 -35.83 19.85
C ALA A 985 -21.98 -35.48 19.18
N THR A 986 -22.26 -34.18 18.95
CA THR A 986 -23.52 -33.71 18.35
C THR A 986 -23.59 -33.97 16.84
N VAL A 987 -22.44 -34.19 16.18
CA VAL A 987 -22.33 -34.48 14.75
C VAL A 987 -21.99 -35.95 14.45
N ASP A 988 -22.25 -36.85 15.41
CA ASP A 988 -21.93 -38.29 15.33
C ASP A 988 -20.45 -38.61 15.02
N GLN A 989 -19.54 -37.70 15.39
CA GLN A 989 -18.10 -37.91 15.33
C GLN A 989 -17.48 -37.75 16.72
N PRO A 990 -17.77 -38.64 17.68
CA PRO A 990 -17.37 -38.48 19.09
C PRO A 990 -15.84 -38.45 19.33
N ASN A 991 -15.05 -38.81 18.33
CA ASN A 991 -13.59 -38.76 18.36
C ASN A 991 -12.99 -37.48 17.74
N ALA A 992 -13.81 -36.56 17.21
CA ALA A 992 -13.37 -35.32 16.57
C ALA A 992 -13.20 -34.14 17.57
N TYR A 993 -12.92 -34.45 18.84
CA TYR A 993 -12.53 -33.45 19.83
C TYR A 993 -11.12 -32.91 19.52
N HIS A 994 -10.77 -31.75 20.07
CA HIS A 994 -9.41 -31.20 19.96
C HIS A 994 -8.69 -31.33 21.30
N LEU A 995 -7.64 -32.14 21.33
CA LEU A 995 -6.86 -32.38 22.54
C LEU A 995 -5.89 -31.22 22.78
N VAL A 996 -5.96 -30.61 23.96
CA VAL A 996 -5.15 -29.43 24.34
C VAL A 996 -3.92 -29.85 25.13
N PHE A 997 -4.09 -30.77 26.09
CA PHE A 997 -3.01 -31.31 26.93
C PHE A 997 -3.21 -32.83 27.12
N GLU A 998 -2.13 -33.60 27.00
CA GLU A 998 -2.10 -35.07 27.12
C GLU A 998 -1.26 -35.50 28.33
N ILE A 999 -1.57 -36.60 29.00
CA ILE A 999 -0.63 -37.23 29.95
C ILE A 999 0.46 -38.04 29.23
N ASP A 1000 1.72 -37.68 29.47
CA ASP A 1000 2.91 -38.42 29.02
C ASP A 1000 3.50 -39.27 30.16
N ASN A 1001 3.59 -40.58 29.93
CA ASN A 1001 4.27 -41.50 30.86
C ASN A 1001 5.80 -41.49 30.69
N ASN A 1002 6.33 -40.82 29.66
CA ASN A 1002 7.75 -40.64 29.42
C ASN A 1002 8.16 -39.20 29.79
N HIS A 1003 9.21 -39.03 30.59
CA HIS A 1003 9.71 -37.74 31.15
C HIS A 1003 10.26 -36.73 30.11
N SER A 1004 9.60 -36.49 28.98
CA SER A 1004 10.26 -35.95 27.78
C SER A 1004 9.96 -34.50 27.40
N GLN A 1005 9.33 -33.67 28.25
CA GLN A 1005 9.22 -32.23 27.96
C GLN A 1005 9.52 -31.34 29.18
N SER A 1006 10.29 -30.28 28.93
CA SER A 1006 10.69 -29.29 29.92
C SER A 1006 9.54 -28.34 30.24
N LEU A 1007 9.10 -28.33 31.50
CA LEU A 1007 8.22 -27.30 32.04
C LEU A 1007 8.83 -25.92 31.76
N GLN A 1008 7.98 -24.95 31.41
CA GLN A 1008 8.38 -23.57 31.21
C GLN A 1008 8.27 -22.81 32.53
N GLU A 1009 9.16 -21.86 32.79
CA GLU A 1009 9.09 -21.00 33.97
C GLU A 1009 8.16 -19.80 33.74
N PHE A 1010 7.27 -19.55 34.70
CA PHE A 1010 6.23 -18.52 34.68
C PHE A 1010 6.42 -17.50 35.80
N HIS A 1011 6.27 -16.21 35.47
CA HIS A 1011 6.27 -15.08 36.40
C HIS A 1011 4.86 -14.49 36.45
N TYR A 1012 4.28 -14.33 37.65
CA TYR A 1012 2.89 -13.90 37.82
C TYR A 1012 2.80 -12.44 38.26
N LEU A 1013 2.00 -11.62 37.57
CA LEU A 1013 1.76 -10.22 37.96
C LEU A 1013 0.59 -10.05 38.95
N ARG A 1014 -0.49 -10.85 38.79
CA ARG A 1014 -1.73 -10.70 39.57
C ARG A 1014 -1.84 -11.59 40.80
N ASP A 1015 -1.09 -12.68 40.87
CA ASP A 1015 -1.32 -13.74 41.86
C ASP A 1015 -0.63 -13.48 43.21
N GLY A 1016 -0.04 -12.29 43.43
CA GLY A 1016 0.62 -11.91 44.69
C GLY A 1016 1.78 -12.82 45.11
N SER A 1017 2.17 -13.78 44.28
CA SER A 1017 3.26 -14.72 44.49
C SER A 1017 4.55 -14.14 43.91
N PRO A 1018 5.50 -13.67 44.75
CA PRO A 1018 6.79 -13.16 44.26
C PRO A 1018 7.70 -14.28 43.71
N GLN A 1019 7.31 -15.55 43.84
CA GLN A 1019 8.10 -16.69 43.37
C GLN A 1019 7.62 -17.16 41.99
N PRO A 1020 8.55 -17.45 41.06
CA PRO A 1020 8.22 -18.03 39.76
C PRO A 1020 7.61 -19.43 39.93
N GLY A 1021 6.66 -19.76 39.06
CA GLY A 1021 6.08 -21.09 38.96
C GLY A 1021 6.52 -21.80 37.69
N THR A 1022 5.99 -22.99 37.46
CA THR A 1022 6.27 -23.77 36.25
C THR A 1022 4.98 -24.25 35.61
N GLY A 1023 4.94 -24.36 34.28
CA GLY A 1023 3.76 -24.87 33.58
C GLY A 1023 4.00 -25.20 32.12
N LEU A 1024 2.89 -25.44 31.41
CA LEU A 1024 2.85 -25.84 30.01
C LEU A 1024 2.11 -24.82 29.16
N ILE A 1025 2.48 -24.79 27.88
CA ILE A 1025 1.90 -23.92 26.86
C ILE A 1025 1.36 -24.82 25.74
N SER A 1026 0.09 -24.68 25.38
CA SER A 1026 -0.54 -25.47 24.32
C SER A 1026 -0.07 -25.05 22.92
N LYS A 1027 -0.36 -25.90 21.92
CA LYS A 1027 -0.43 -25.47 20.52
C LYS A 1027 -1.56 -24.45 20.32
N PRO A 1028 -1.57 -23.71 19.20
CA PRO A 1028 -2.68 -22.82 18.85
C PRO A 1028 -4.01 -23.59 18.83
N LEU A 1029 -5.04 -23.01 19.45
CA LEU A 1029 -6.39 -23.57 19.47
C LEU A 1029 -7.09 -23.42 18.11
N PRO A 1030 -8.07 -24.30 17.80
CA PRO A 1030 -9.00 -24.11 16.69
C PRO A 1030 -9.85 -22.83 16.84
N PRO A 1031 -10.49 -22.37 15.75
CA PRO A 1031 -11.38 -21.21 15.76
C PRO A 1031 -12.44 -21.29 16.86
N PHE A 1032 -12.78 -20.13 17.44
CA PHE A 1032 -13.83 -20.05 18.47
C PHE A 1032 -15.21 -20.40 17.90
N PRO A 1033 -16.10 -21.01 18.70
CA PRO A 1033 -17.49 -21.21 18.33
C PRO A 1033 -18.24 -19.87 18.27
N GLN A 1034 -19.48 -19.87 17.76
CA GLN A 1034 -20.30 -18.65 17.62
C GLN A 1034 -20.52 -17.90 18.94
N ASN A 1035 -20.57 -18.62 20.06
CA ASN A 1035 -20.70 -18.04 21.40
C ASN A 1035 -19.41 -17.35 21.88
N SER A 1036 -18.32 -17.39 21.10
CA SER A 1036 -17.00 -16.85 21.43
C SER A 1036 -16.39 -17.43 22.71
N GLN A 1037 -16.70 -18.68 23.06
CA GLN A 1037 -16.14 -19.37 24.23
C GLN A 1037 -15.74 -20.80 23.90
N HIS A 1038 -14.57 -21.22 24.37
CA HIS A 1038 -14.18 -22.63 24.34
C HIS A 1038 -14.50 -23.28 25.68
N THR A 1039 -15.19 -24.43 25.65
CA THR A 1039 -15.48 -25.23 26.84
C THR A 1039 -14.48 -26.36 26.97
N PHE A 1040 -13.83 -26.45 28.13
CA PHE A 1040 -12.78 -27.42 28.42
C PHE A 1040 -13.32 -28.60 29.22
N TYR A 1041 -12.82 -29.80 28.87
CA TYR A 1041 -13.16 -31.06 29.50
C TYR A 1041 -11.89 -31.80 29.89
N VAL A 1042 -11.95 -32.55 30.99
CA VAL A 1042 -10.91 -33.49 31.42
C VAL A 1042 -11.46 -34.91 31.28
N TYR A 1043 -10.67 -35.81 30.72
CA TYR A 1043 -11.02 -37.22 30.61
C TYR A 1043 -10.72 -37.94 31.92
N GLN A 1044 -11.68 -38.68 32.50
CA GLN A 1044 -11.48 -39.29 33.81
C GLN A 1044 -12.22 -40.63 33.94
N THR A 1045 -11.62 -41.60 34.62
CA THR A 1045 -12.31 -42.81 35.07
C THR A 1045 -13.08 -42.52 36.35
N ASP A 1046 -14.37 -42.82 36.33
CA ASP A 1046 -15.24 -42.72 37.49
C ASP A 1046 -14.86 -43.77 38.54
N ALA A 1047 -14.54 -43.33 39.76
CA ALA A 1047 -14.11 -44.20 40.85
C ALA A 1047 -15.19 -45.17 41.34
N GLN A 1048 -16.48 -44.89 41.10
CA GLN A 1048 -17.61 -45.72 41.52
C GLN A 1048 -18.06 -46.68 40.43
N THR A 1049 -18.12 -46.24 39.17
CA THR A 1049 -18.62 -47.06 38.05
C THR A 1049 -17.52 -47.69 37.21
N ASN A 1050 -16.26 -47.30 37.41
CA ASN A 1050 -15.09 -47.72 36.61
C ASN A 1050 -15.27 -47.47 35.09
N THR A 1051 -16.12 -46.49 34.74
CA THR A 1051 -16.35 -46.08 33.35
C THR A 1051 -15.61 -44.79 33.04
N LYS A 1052 -15.02 -44.71 31.85
CA LYS A 1052 -14.33 -43.51 31.38
C LYS A 1052 -15.33 -42.48 30.85
N LYS A 1053 -15.20 -41.21 31.26
CA LYS A 1053 -16.08 -40.12 30.83
C LYS A 1053 -15.33 -38.79 30.72
N TRP A 1054 -15.88 -37.87 29.94
CA TRP A 1054 -15.45 -36.46 29.91
C TRP A 1054 -16.15 -35.68 31.03
N ILE A 1055 -15.38 -34.98 31.85
CA ILE A 1055 -15.87 -34.11 32.92
C ILE A 1055 -15.64 -32.65 32.51
N ARG A 1056 -16.67 -31.82 32.57
CA ARG A 1056 -16.57 -30.39 32.23
C ARG A 1056 -15.75 -29.66 33.29
N ILE A 1057 -14.69 -28.99 32.88
CA ILE A 1057 -13.86 -28.13 33.73
C ILE A 1057 -14.49 -26.74 33.86
N GLY A 1058 -14.83 -26.13 32.72
CA GLY A 1058 -15.32 -24.76 32.64
C GLY A 1058 -15.22 -24.21 31.23
N ALA A 1059 -15.54 -22.93 31.04
CA ALA A 1059 -15.41 -22.25 29.75
C ALA A 1059 -14.55 -21.00 29.88
N LEU A 1060 -13.68 -20.76 28.90
CA LEU A 1060 -12.88 -19.54 28.80
C LEU A 1060 -13.34 -18.77 27.56
N SER A 1061 -13.65 -17.49 27.76
CA SER A 1061 -14.05 -16.60 26.66
C SER A 1061 -12.86 -16.24 25.79
N LYS A 1062 -13.14 -15.96 24.52
CA LYS A 1062 -12.20 -15.34 23.61
C LYS A 1062 -11.69 -14.05 24.25
N PRO A 1063 -10.37 -13.91 24.49
CA PRO A 1063 -9.82 -12.66 25.01
C PRO A 1063 -10.10 -11.50 24.05
N ASP A 1064 -10.34 -10.31 24.61
CA ASP A 1064 -10.53 -9.11 23.82
C ASP A 1064 -9.22 -8.74 23.11
N VAL A 1065 -9.34 -8.45 21.81
CA VAL A 1065 -8.21 -8.09 20.96
C VAL A 1065 -8.54 -6.74 20.31
N SER A 1066 -7.62 -5.79 20.39
CA SER A 1066 -7.86 -4.41 19.93
C SER A 1066 -7.70 -4.21 18.42
N THR A 1067 -7.41 -5.27 17.66
CA THR A 1067 -7.06 -5.17 16.23
C THR A 1067 -7.78 -6.21 15.36
N ASP A 1068 -7.77 -5.96 14.05
CA ASP A 1068 -8.29 -6.88 13.03
C ASP A 1068 -7.25 -7.90 12.53
N TYR A 1069 -6.06 -7.96 13.14
CA TYR A 1069 -5.01 -8.88 12.71
C TYR A 1069 -5.39 -10.33 13.04
N PRO A 1070 -4.97 -11.30 12.22
CA PRO A 1070 -5.11 -12.71 12.57
C PRO A 1070 -4.42 -12.95 13.93
N CYS A 1071 -5.15 -13.51 14.88
CA CYS A 1071 -4.65 -13.80 16.21
C CYS A 1071 -4.84 -15.29 16.50
N GLN A 1072 -3.77 -15.95 16.92
CA GLN A 1072 -3.81 -17.31 17.43
C GLN A 1072 -4.12 -17.28 18.92
N TYR A 1073 -4.73 -18.33 19.46
CA TYR A 1073 -5.06 -18.39 20.89
C TYR A 1073 -4.39 -19.61 21.50
N ARG A 1074 -3.79 -19.42 22.67
CA ARG A 1074 -3.05 -20.47 23.38
C ARG A 1074 -3.55 -20.59 24.80
N VAL A 1075 -3.37 -21.77 25.35
CA VAL A 1075 -3.76 -22.09 26.72
C VAL A 1075 -2.52 -22.42 27.52
N THR A 1076 -2.45 -21.94 28.76
CA THR A 1076 -1.42 -22.33 29.71
C THR A 1076 -2.02 -23.09 30.88
N LEU A 1077 -1.32 -24.11 31.34
CA LEU A 1077 -1.64 -24.87 32.56
C LEU A 1077 -0.45 -24.80 33.50
N ASP A 1078 -0.62 -24.22 34.69
CA ASP A 1078 0.43 -24.15 35.70
C ASP A 1078 0.43 -25.36 36.65
N ASN A 1079 1.49 -25.46 37.46
CA ASN A 1079 1.65 -26.50 38.48
C ASN A 1079 0.60 -26.48 39.61
N LYS A 1080 -0.21 -25.41 39.71
CA LYS A 1080 -1.36 -25.33 40.61
C LYS A 1080 -2.66 -25.83 39.95
N GLY A 1081 -2.62 -26.22 38.68
CA GLY A 1081 -3.79 -26.70 37.94
C GLY A 1081 -4.67 -25.57 37.40
N ILE A 1082 -4.15 -24.35 37.27
CA ILE A 1082 -4.91 -23.21 36.75
C ILE A 1082 -4.75 -23.10 35.23
N LEU A 1083 -5.87 -23.23 34.51
CA LEU A 1083 -5.96 -23.15 33.06
C LEU A 1083 -6.30 -21.72 32.62
N ARG A 1084 -5.46 -21.11 31.78
CA ARG A 1084 -5.62 -19.71 31.34
C ARG A 1084 -5.58 -19.58 29.82
N MET A 1085 -6.40 -18.69 29.26
CA MET A 1085 -6.49 -18.39 27.83
C MET A 1085 -5.71 -17.11 27.52
N HIS A 1086 -4.91 -17.15 26.46
CA HIS A 1086 -4.11 -16.02 25.99
C HIS A 1086 -4.43 -15.71 24.52
N ALA A 1087 -4.45 -14.43 24.18
CA ALA A 1087 -4.48 -13.97 22.79
C ALA A 1087 -3.06 -13.74 22.30
N GLY A 1088 -2.67 -14.48 21.28
CA GLY A 1088 -1.34 -14.51 20.69
C GLY A 1088 -0.42 -15.55 21.32
N GLU A 1089 0.88 -15.24 21.31
CA GLU A 1089 1.90 -15.98 22.02
C GLU A 1089 1.89 -15.60 23.51
N ILE A 1090 2.38 -16.50 24.37
CA ILE A 1090 2.50 -16.17 25.80
C ILE A 1090 3.58 -15.08 25.94
N PRO A 1091 3.29 -13.94 26.59
CA PRO A 1091 4.27 -12.86 26.73
C PRO A 1091 5.55 -13.36 27.42
N TYR A 1092 6.71 -12.94 26.92
CA TYR A 1092 7.96 -13.20 27.62
C TYR A 1092 8.07 -12.33 28.87
N TRP A 1093 8.82 -12.81 29.85
CA TRP A 1093 9.31 -11.97 30.94
C TRP A 1093 10.45 -11.09 30.42
N THR A 1094 10.17 -9.80 30.19
CA THR A 1094 11.07 -8.88 29.47
C THR A 1094 11.69 -7.79 30.36
N SER A 1095 12.83 -7.27 29.91
CA SER A 1095 13.51 -6.09 30.47
C SER A 1095 14.15 -5.27 29.35
N ASN A 1096 14.13 -3.94 29.48
CA ASN A 1096 14.82 -3.01 28.57
C ASN A 1096 16.28 -2.76 28.98
N ASN A 1097 16.74 -3.35 30.09
CA ASN A 1097 18.12 -3.23 30.55
C ASN A 1097 18.90 -4.47 30.12
N GLN A 1098 19.93 -4.29 29.29
CA GLN A 1098 20.82 -5.37 28.83
C GLN A 1098 21.43 -6.20 29.97
N GLN A 1099 21.63 -5.63 31.17
CA GLN A 1099 22.15 -6.36 32.33
C GLN A 1099 21.21 -7.49 32.80
N SER A 1100 19.94 -7.49 32.40
CA SER A 1100 19.02 -8.60 32.70
C SER A 1100 19.44 -9.92 32.07
N LEU A 1101 20.31 -9.91 31.05
CA LEU A 1101 20.90 -11.11 30.46
C LEU A 1101 21.89 -11.85 31.40
N LYS A 1102 22.19 -11.29 32.58
CA LYS A 1102 22.89 -12.01 33.65
C LYS A 1102 21.95 -12.90 34.47
N GLN A 1103 20.64 -12.72 34.30
CA GLN A 1103 19.62 -13.53 34.92
C GLN A 1103 19.01 -14.48 33.89
N ALA A 1104 18.93 -15.76 34.24
CA ALA A 1104 18.35 -16.78 33.38
C ALA A 1104 16.91 -16.45 33.02
N GLY A 1105 16.59 -16.62 31.73
CA GLY A 1105 15.25 -16.53 31.17
C GLY A 1105 14.60 -15.15 31.07
N CYS A 1106 15.24 -14.08 31.55
CA CYS A 1106 14.78 -12.72 31.26
C CYS A 1106 15.13 -12.36 29.81
N VAL A 1107 14.13 -11.92 29.03
CA VAL A 1107 14.30 -11.54 27.63
C VAL A 1107 14.66 -10.06 27.51
N PHE A 1108 15.82 -9.77 26.92
CA PHE A 1108 16.21 -8.43 26.50
C PHE A 1108 15.85 -8.25 25.02
N ARG A 1109 15.19 -7.13 24.70
CA ARG A 1109 14.85 -6.75 23.33
C ARG A 1109 15.81 -5.67 22.84
N ALA A 1110 16.47 -5.94 21.72
CA ALA A 1110 17.29 -4.99 21.00
C ALA A 1110 16.77 -4.79 19.58
N GLU A 1111 17.17 -3.70 18.94
CA GLU A 1111 16.90 -3.43 17.53
C GLU A 1111 18.04 -3.98 16.67
N LEU A 1112 17.71 -4.40 15.45
CA LEU A 1112 18.71 -4.70 14.43
C LEU A 1112 19.20 -3.36 13.83
N GLU A 1113 20.52 -3.14 13.77
CA GLU A 1113 21.07 -1.96 13.13
C GLU A 1113 20.84 -2.07 11.62
N LEU A 1114 19.87 -1.29 11.13
CA LEU A 1114 19.52 -1.25 9.72
C LEU A 1114 20.61 -0.54 8.93
N GLN A 1115 20.96 -1.10 7.78
CA GLN A 1115 22.01 -0.54 6.93
C GLN A 1115 21.39 0.36 5.85
N PRO A 1116 21.96 1.55 5.60
CA PRO A 1116 21.53 2.39 4.49
C PRO A 1116 21.83 1.71 3.15
N ASN A 1117 21.10 2.11 2.11
CA ASN A 1117 21.39 1.61 0.77
C ASN A 1117 22.61 2.32 0.19
N GLU A 1118 23.63 1.58 -0.20
CA GLU A 1118 24.72 2.13 -1.02
C GLU A 1118 24.22 2.34 -2.45
N VAL A 1119 24.42 3.56 -2.97
CA VAL A 1119 24.09 3.91 -4.36
C VAL A 1119 25.26 3.53 -5.25
N ASP A 1120 25.01 2.66 -6.23
CA ASP A 1120 25.98 2.35 -7.27
C ASP A 1120 26.16 3.58 -8.18
N LYS A 1121 27.32 4.23 -8.09
CA LYS A 1121 27.65 5.43 -8.86
C LYS A 1121 27.72 5.15 -10.36
N GLU A 1122 28.02 3.92 -10.78
CA GLU A 1122 28.06 3.54 -12.19
C GLU A 1122 26.67 3.49 -12.84
N ARG A 1123 25.63 3.30 -12.02
CA ARG A 1123 24.21 3.33 -12.40
C ARG A 1123 23.54 4.69 -12.14
N ASP A 1124 24.19 5.61 -11.41
CA ASP A 1124 23.70 6.95 -11.17
C ASP A 1124 24.20 7.96 -12.23
N PRO A 1125 23.36 8.40 -13.18
CA PRO A 1125 23.77 9.35 -14.21
C PRO A 1125 24.15 10.74 -13.66
N PHE A 1126 23.63 11.15 -12.51
CA PHE A 1126 23.76 12.52 -11.99
C PHE A 1126 24.79 12.63 -10.85
N CYS A 1127 25.65 11.63 -10.65
CA CYS A 1127 26.75 11.71 -9.68
C CYS A 1127 27.99 12.47 -10.20
N GLY A 1128 28.02 12.82 -11.49
CA GLY A 1128 29.04 13.65 -12.13
C GLY A 1128 30.28 12.93 -12.63
N ILE A 1129 30.29 11.59 -12.66
CA ILE A 1129 31.42 10.76 -13.13
C ILE A 1129 31.29 10.31 -14.60
N HIS A 1130 30.15 10.61 -15.26
CA HIS A 1130 29.81 10.10 -16.60
C HIS A 1130 30.13 11.07 -17.73
#